data_AF-A0A754KU86-F1
#
_entry.id   AF-A0A754KU86-F1
#
_cell.length_a   1.000
_cell.length_b   1.000
_cell.length_c   1.000
_cell.angle_alpha   90.00
_cell.angle_beta   90.00
_cell.angle_gamma   90.00
#
_symmetry.space_group_name_H-M   'P 1'
#
loop_
_entity.id
_entity.type
_entity.pdbx_description
1 polymer ?
#
loop_
_entity_poly.entity_id
_entity_poly.type
_entity_poly.pdbx_seq_one_letter_code
_entity_poly.pdbx_strand_id
1 'polypeptide(L)'
;MEIKKWLNTTITRRDAIVATAKVGAAVTLSQAITLPFATTAQAQDTPIPKDANDETVRHSACLVNCGSRCPLKVIVKNDRIVRIEPEDAKDDAVFGEHQIRPCLRGRSSRWRVYSPDRIKYPMKRVGKRGEGKFKRISWNEATAFIAAELTRVSEQYGREAIYYNYQSGAYYHTQGRPAWIRLLNLTGGYLNYHNTYSTAQIATATPYTHGDYVGSHFTQIAHSDLVVLFGLNLSETRMSGGGQVEELRRALETSKARVIIIDPRYTDSVITEHAEWLPIRPTTDAALVAGIAHTLITEQLLDEALVNRYCVGYDRSTLPDTAAPNASYKDYVLGTGDDGIAKTPEWAADITGIPATRIRQLAREIASARACYICQGWGPQRHANGEQTVRAIQTLPALTGHFGRPGTNNGNWPYGTPYGVPLLPVGKNPIKTSIPCYLWTDAIQHPEKMTATTMGVKGADRLKTGIKLFFNQAGNTLLNQHGETNRTRQILADESLCETIIVIENHMTPSAMYADLLLPETSYLEAEDLVDSSYAAGSHNYMIAIQKTVKPMWEVRSTYDICADIAGHLGLREQYTEGRTQAQWAEMHYQQIREKRPYLPEWSVAKEMGVIDQRIATEQQSLAFADFRADAEANPLSTPSGKIEIYSQALADLAQTWTLPEGERIPALPEFCPAKESHLNKALTAKYPLQLSGFHTKGHTHSTYSNVLMLHEAVPDEVWINPIDASARQLKSGDRVHVFNDRGVVELPCKVTQRILPGVAAMPQGAWTQLDGNGVDVGGCINTLTSHHPSPLAKGNPQHTNLVEIKRA
;
A
#
# COMPACT_ATOMS: atom_id res chain seq x y z
N MET A 1 -1.86 -13.89 -55.86
CA MET A 1 -0.54 -14.55 -55.88
C MET A 1 0.63 -13.57 -55.62
N GLU A 2 0.39 -12.36 -55.07
CA GLU A 2 1.46 -11.35 -54.90
C GLU A 2 1.85 -10.99 -53.46
N ILE A 3 1.04 -11.32 -52.44
CA ILE A 3 1.34 -10.96 -51.04
C ILE A 3 2.47 -11.83 -50.46
N LYS A 4 2.62 -13.08 -50.92
CA LYS A 4 3.69 -13.98 -50.48
C LYS A 4 5.10 -13.54 -50.90
N LYS A 5 5.23 -12.62 -51.87
CA LYS A 5 6.54 -12.17 -52.37
C LYS A 5 7.15 -11.04 -51.54
N TRP A 6 6.33 -10.26 -50.84
CA TRP A 6 6.78 -9.14 -50.01
C TRP A 6 7.22 -9.55 -48.59
N LEU A 7 6.66 -10.64 -48.06
CA LEU A 7 6.93 -11.11 -46.69
C LEU A 7 8.28 -11.84 -46.53
N ASN A 8 9.02 -12.07 -47.62
CA ASN A 8 10.23 -12.91 -47.61
C ASN A 8 11.52 -12.20 -48.04
N THR A 9 11.57 -10.86 -48.08
CA THR A 9 12.81 -10.13 -48.39
C THR A 9 13.40 -9.48 -47.15
N THR A 10 14.57 -9.97 -46.75
CA THR A 10 15.39 -9.38 -45.67
C THR A 10 16.16 -8.19 -46.23
N ILE A 11 15.81 -6.97 -45.82
CA ILE A 11 16.50 -5.74 -46.22
C ILE A 11 17.60 -5.44 -45.20
N THR A 12 18.82 -5.16 -45.68
CA THR A 12 19.94 -4.86 -44.79
C THR A 12 20.06 -3.35 -44.52
N ARG A 13 20.70 -2.98 -43.40
CA ARG A 13 20.93 -1.57 -43.00
C ARG A 13 21.59 -0.70 -44.08
N ARG A 14 22.26 -1.30 -45.08
CA ARG A 14 22.93 -0.58 -46.17
C ARG A 14 21.96 -0.14 -47.28
N ASP A 15 20.88 -0.88 -47.49
CA ASP A 15 19.88 -0.58 -48.52
C ASP A 15 18.97 0.60 -48.12
N ALA A 16 18.74 0.78 -46.81
CA ALA A 16 17.94 1.88 -46.27
C ALA A 16 18.63 3.25 -46.39
N ILE A 17 19.97 3.29 -46.44
CA ILE A 17 20.76 4.54 -46.47
C ILE A 17 20.94 5.06 -47.90
N VAL A 18 20.79 4.22 -48.94
CA VAL A 18 20.89 4.64 -50.34
C VAL A 18 19.59 5.28 -50.84
N ALA A 19 18.44 4.96 -50.23
CA ALA A 19 17.12 5.46 -50.65
C ALA A 19 16.84 6.94 -50.27
N THR A 20 17.60 7.53 -49.34
CA THR A 20 17.36 8.90 -48.86
C THR A 20 18.00 10.00 -49.72
N ALA A 21 18.80 9.65 -50.74
CA ALA A 21 19.59 10.63 -51.49
C ALA A 21 19.02 11.04 -52.87
N LYS A 22 17.86 10.53 -53.29
CA LYS A 22 17.24 10.92 -54.56
C LYS A 22 15.72 10.93 -54.45
N VAL A 23 15.12 12.09 -54.22
CA VAL A 23 14.00 12.68 -55.00
C VAL A 23 13.75 14.08 -54.40
N GLY A 24 14.31 15.09 -55.08
CA GLY A 24 13.82 16.46 -55.01
C GLY A 24 12.93 16.74 -56.22
N ALA A 25 11.84 17.47 -55.99
CA ALA A 25 10.94 18.08 -56.98
C ALA A 25 10.10 17.15 -57.87
N ALA A 26 8.84 16.91 -57.48
CA ALA A 26 7.66 17.03 -58.34
C ALA A 26 6.39 16.89 -57.48
N VAL A 27 5.74 18.03 -57.23
CA VAL A 27 4.40 18.14 -56.68
C VAL A 27 3.40 17.82 -57.78
N THR A 28 2.46 16.90 -57.53
CA THR A 28 1.04 16.84 -57.95
C THR A 28 0.61 15.39 -58.21
N LEU A 29 -0.59 15.05 -57.70
CA LEU A 29 -1.31 13.76 -57.83
C LEU A 29 -0.95 12.64 -56.84
N SER A 30 -1.39 12.79 -55.59
CA SER A 30 -1.94 11.65 -54.82
C SER A 30 -2.81 12.12 -53.64
N GLN A 31 -3.85 12.92 -53.91
CA GLN A 31 -5.03 12.94 -53.02
C GLN A 31 -5.96 11.80 -53.44
N ALA A 32 -5.64 10.54 -53.14
CA ALA A 32 -6.57 9.42 -53.33
C ALA A 32 -6.18 8.10 -52.65
N ILE A 33 -5.29 8.09 -51.65
CA ILE A 33 -5.08 6.88 -50.83
C ILE A 33 -4.96 7.30 -49.36
N THR A 34 -6.11 7.44 -48.71
CA THR A 34 -6.22 7.46 -47.25
C THR A 34 -5.90 6.06 -46.73
N LEU A 35 -4.76 5.91 -46.06
CA LEU A 35 -4.47 4.76 -45.20
C LEU A 35 -5.56 4.66 -44.12
N PRO A 36 -5.99 3.47 -43.68
CA PRO A 36 -7.17 3.27 -42.83
C PRO A 36 -6.99 3.72 -41.37
N PHE A 37 -5.95 4.50 -41.06
CA PHE A 37 -5.68 5.02 -39.72
C PHE A 37 -6.20 6.45 -39.49
N ALA A 38 -6.91 7.03 -40.47
CA ALA A 38 -7.51 8.37 -40.38
C ALA A 38 -9.05 8.34 -40.26
N THR A 39 -9.64 7.26 -39.72
CA THR A 39 -10.96 7.40 -39.09
C THR A 39 -10.76 8.09 -37.76
N THR A 40 -10.81 9.43 -37.77
CA THR A 40 -11.32 10.16 -36.61
C THR A 40 -12.74 9.64 -36.39
N ALA A 41 -12.92 8.81 -35.37
CA ALA A 41 -14.24 8.62 -34.81
C ALA A 41 -14.68 10.01 -34.35
N GLN A 42 -15.53 10.68 -35.12
CA GLN A 42 -16.35 11.73 -34.55
C GLN A 42 -17.18 11.02 -33.49
N ALA A 43 -16.89 11.31 -32.22
CA ALA A 43 -17.84 11.04 -31.17
C ALA A 43 -19.13 11.70 -31.64
N GLN A 44 -20.14 10.89 -31.94
CA GLN A 44 -21.46 11.41 -32.14
C GLN A 44 -21.86 11.94 -30.77
N ASP A 45 -21.80 13.25 -30.56
CA ASP A 45 -22.31 13.97 -29.37
C ASP A 45 -23.84 13.86 -29.25
N THR A 46 -24.43 12.87 -29.90
CA THR A 46 -25.81 12.46 -29.66
C THR A 46 -25.76 11.45 -28.52
N PRO A 47 -26.08 11.84 -27.26
CA PRO A 47 -26.33 10.85 -26.24
C PRO A 47 -27.35 9.86 -26.80
N ILE A 48 -26.97 8.58 -26.86
CA ILE A 48 -27.94 7.51 -27.11
C ILE A 48 -29.04 7.74 -26.06
N PRO A 49 -30.32 7.88 -26.48
CA PRO A 49 -31.40 8.11 -25.53
C PRO A 49 -31.31 7.04 -24.43
N LYS A 50 -31.30 7.49 -23.17
CA LYS A 50 -31.21 6.61 -21.97
C LYS A 50 -32.22 5.44 -22.02
N ASP A 51 -33.31 5.62 -22.76
CA ASP A 51 -34.43 4.68 -22.88
C ASP A 51 -34.37 3.74 -24.09
N ALA A 52 -33.39 3.86 -25.00
CA ALA A 52 -33.40 3.06 -26.23
C ALA A 52 -33.04 1.57 -26.03
N ASN A 53 -32.58 1.18 -24.84
CA ASN A 53 -32.02 -0.16 -24.57
C ASN A 53 -32.37 -0.77 -23.20
N ASP A 54 -33.33 -0.22 -22.44
CA ASP A 54 -33.64 -0.64 -21.06
C ASP A 54 -32.42 -0.60 -20.10
N GLU A 55 -31.49 0.33 -20.33
CA GLU A 55 -30.32 0.53 -19.47
C GLU A 55 -30.64 1.54 -18.36
N THR A 56 -30.21 1.26 -17.14
CA THR A 56 -30.33 2.15 -15.98
C THR A 56 -28.96 2.46 -15.40
N VAL A 57 -28.79 3.70 -14.93
CA VAL A 57 -27.57 4.12 -14.23
C VAL A 57 -27.76 3.90 -12.73
N ARG A 58 -26.74 3.35 -12.09
CA ARG A 58 -26.60 3.22 -10.64
C ARG A 58 -25.19 3.63 -10.24
N HIS A 59 -25.03 4.17 -9.04
CA HIS A 59 -23.73 4.66 -8.58
C HIS A 59 -23.15 3.77 -7.48
N SER A 60 -21.85 3.54 -7.54
CA SER A 60 -21.08 2.79 -6.54
C SER A 60 -19.66 3.38 -6.43
N ALA A 61 -18.77 2.72 -5.68
CA ALA A 61 -17.37 3.10 -5.59
C ALA A 61 -16.46 1.87 -5.48
N CYS A 62 -15.24 1.98 -5.97
CA CYS A 62 -14.23 0.93 -5.84
C CYS A 62 -13.62 0.97 -4.43
N LEU A 63 -14.03 0.06 -3.55
CA LEU A 63 -13.67 0.11 -2.12
C LEU A 63 -12.37 -0.60 -1.72
N VAL A 64 -11.60 -1.09 -2.69
CA VAL A 64 -10.34 -1.81 -2.42
C VAL A 64 -9.27 -0.89 -1.83
N ASN A 65 -8.32 -1.46 -1.09
CA ASN A 65 -7.23 -0.71 -0.44
C ASN A 65 -6.12 -0.21 -1.39
N CYS A 66 -6.52 0.53 -2.43
CA CYS A 66 -5.63 1.47 -3.10
C CYS A 66 -5.75 2.88 -2.52
N GLY A 67 -6.70 3.14 -1.63
CA GLY A 67 -6.84 4.43 -0.94
C GLY A 67 -7.47 5.56 -1.76
N SER A 68 -7.76 5.39 -3.05
CA SER A 68 -8.42 6.46 -3.83
C SER A 68 -9.94 6.43 -3.76
N ARG A 69 -10.55 5.24 -3.64
CA ARG A 69 -12.01 5.05 -3.63
C ARG A 69 -12.73 5.75 -4.80
N CYS A 70 -12.40 5.37 -6.03
CA CYS A 70 -12.97 6.00 -7.24
C CYS A 70 -14.49 5.74 -7.34
N PRO A 71 -15.32 6.74 -7.66
CA PRO A 71 -16.72 6.54 -8.03
C PRO A 71 -16.84 5.69 -9.29
N LEU A 72 -17.91 4.90 -9.35
CA LEU A 72 -18.24 4.00 -10.45
C LEU A 72 -19.66 4.32 -10.91
N LYS A 73 -19.79 4.77 -12.16
CA LYS A 73 -21.09 4.90 -12.85
C LYS A 73 -21.40 3.55 -13.49
N VAL A 74 -22.36 2.83 -12.94
CA VAL A 74 -22.64 1.44 -13.27
C VAL A 74 -23.89 1.38 -14.15
N ILE A 75 -23.71 0.83 -15.35
CA ILE A 75 -24.78 0.66 -16.34
C ILE A 75 -25.35 -0.74 -16.20
N VAL A 76 -26.66 -0.81 -15.95
CA VAL A 76 -27.38 -2.03 -15.59
C VAL A 76 -28.54 -2.26 -16.54
N LYS A 77 -28.66 -3.47 -17.07
CA LYS A 77 -29.79 -3.92 -17.90
C LYS A 77 -30.26 -5.27 -17.38
N ASN A 78 -31.57 -5.41 -17.14
CA ASN A 78 -32.16 -6.65 -16.63
C ASN A 78 -31.44 -7.21 -15.38
N ASP A 79 -31.16 -6.34 -14.40
CA ASP A 79 -30.45 -6.68 -13.15
C ASP A 79 -29.05 -7.26 -13.36
N ARG A 80 -28.41 -6.90 -14.48
CA ARG A 80 -27.04 -7.30 -14.84
C ARG A 80 -26.21 -6.07 -15.21
N ILE A 81 -25.00 -6.00 -14.67
CA ILE A 81 -24.01 -4.96 -14.97
C ILE A 81 -23.47 -5.21 -16.39
N VAL A 82 -23.78 -4.29 -17.31
CA VAL A 82 -23.31 -4.36 -18.70
C VAL A 82 -22.09 -3.48 -18.93
N ARG A 83 -21.90 -2.40 -18.16
CA ARG A 83 -20.75 -1.49 -18.31
C ARG A 83 -20.45 -0.73 -17.01
N ILE A 84 -19.19 -0.33 -16.85
CA ILE A 84 -18.75 0.60 -15.80
C ILE A 84 -18.07 1.77 -16.50
N GLU A 85 -18.60 2.96 -16.27
CA GLU A 85 -18.14 4.23 -16.83
C GLU A 85 -17.54 5.10 -15.72
N PRO A 86 -16.69 6.09 -16.08
CA PRO A 86 -16.38 7.20 -15.20
C PRO A 86 -17.63 8.01 -14.85
N GLU A 87 -17.56 8.75 -13.75
CA GLU A 87 -18.56 9.78 -13.45
C GLU A 87 -18.47 10.94 -14.45
N ASP A 88 -19.50 11.77 -14.55
CA ASP A 88 -19.46 12.96 -15.41
C ASP A 88 -18.63 14.08 -14.74
N ALA A 89 -17.86 14.83 -15.53
CA ALA A 89 -17.12 16.00 -15.04
C ALA A 89 -18.04 17.22 -14.98
N LYS A 90 -17.74 18.17 -14.08
CA LYS A 90 -18.28 19.52 -14.17
C LYS A 90 -17.48 20.34 -15.18
N ASP A 91 -16.16 20.33 -15.02
CA ASP A 91 -15.18 20.90 -15.96
C ASP A 91 -13.86 20.13 -15.84
N ASP A 92 -13.44 19.45 -16.92
CA ASP A 92 -12.21 18.65 -16.93
C ASP A 92 -10.93 19.49 -16.82
N ALA A 93 -10.99 20.78 -17.19
CA ALA A 93 -9.89 21.71 -17.08
C ALA A 93 -9.61 22.11 -15.62
N VAL A 94 -10.63 22.06 -14.74
CA VAL A 94 -10.54 22.56 -13.37
C VAL A 94 -10.26 21.43 -12.37
N PHE A 95 -9.20 21.59 -11.58
CA PHE A 95 -8.87 20.59 -10.54
C PHE A 95 -9.96 20.62 -9.47
N GLY A 96 -10.40 19.45 -9.00
CA GLY A 96 -11.58 19.32 -8.13
C GLY A 96 -12.94 19.30 -8.83
N GLU A 97 -13.01 19.61 -10.13
CA GLU A 97 -14.23 19.53 -10.96
C GLU A 97 -14.13 18.55 -12.13
N HIS A 98 -12.90 18.10 -12.40
CA HIS A 98 -12.54 17.16 -13.44
C HIS A 98 -13.14 15.76 -13.27
N GLN A 99 -13.07 14.99 -14.35
CA GLN A 99 -13.60 13.64 -14.38
C GLN A 99 -12.78 12.69 -13.49
N ILE A 100 -13.41 12.12 -12.47
CA ILE A 100 -12.78 11.08 -11.65
C ILE A 100 -12.86 9.73 -12.39
N ARG A 101 -11.75 9.37 -13.04
CA ARG A 101 -11.67 8.15 -13.87
C ARG A 101 -11.28 6.92 -13.05
N PRO A 102 -12.11 5.85 -12.99
CA PRO A 102 -11.67 4.59 -12.42
C PRO A 102 -10.61 3.94 -13.31
N CYS A 103 -9.53 3.45 -12.69
CA CYS A 103 -8.49 2.69 -13.36
C CYS A 103 -9.01 1.33 -13.88
N LEU A 104 -8.15 0.58 -14.59
CA LEU A 104 -8.49 -0.76 -15.11
C LEU A 104 -9.07 -1.69 -14.04
N ARG A 105 -8.56 -1.64 -12.80
CA ARG A 105 -9.11 -2.38 -11.66
C ARG A 105 -10.56 -1.97 -11.34
N GLY A 106 -10.82 -0.67 -11.23
CA GLY A 106 -12.18 -0.15 -11.00
C GLY A 106 -13.16 -0.56 -12.11
N ARG A 107 -12.77 -0.39 -13.37
CA ARG A 107 -13.58 -0.77 -14.56
C ARG A 107 -13.83 -2.27 -14.65
N SER A 108 -12.91 -3.09 -14.15
CA SER A 108 -13.02 -4.55 -14.13
C SER A 108 -13.96 -5.10 -13.05
N SER A 109 -14.46 -4.25 -12.13
CA SER A 109 -15.21 -4.70 -10.95
C SER A 109 -16.41 -5.60 -11.26
N ARG A 110 -17.05 -5.44 -12.42
CA ARG A 110 -18.14 -6.33 -12.87
C ARG A 110 -17.72 -7.80 -12.95
N TRP A 111 -16.48 -8.07 -13.35
CA TRP A 111 -15.97 -9.44 -13.46
C TRP A 111 -15.64 -10.04 -12.11
N ARG A 112 -15.37 -9.22 -11.09
CA ARG A 112 -15.29 -9.70 -9.71
C ARG A 112 -16.64 -10.15 -9.19
N VAL A 113 -17.70 -9.40 -9.49
CA VAL A 113 -19.07 -9.76 -9.10
C VAL A 113 -19.44 -11.10 -9.72
N TYR A 114 -19.22 -11.26 -11.03
CA TYR A 114 -19.55 -12.48 -11.77
C TYR A 114 -18.46 -13.56 -11.80
N SER A 115 -17.49 -13.50 -10.89
CA SER A 115 -16.39 -14.47 -10.85
C SER A 115 -16.90 -15.89 -10.53
N PRO A 116 -16.35 -16.94 -11.17
CA PRO A 116 -16.67 -18.33 -10.83
C PRO A 116 -16.27 -18.70 -9.39
N ASP A 117 -15.28 -18.01 -8.81
CA ASP A 117 -14.80 -18.26 -7.44
C ASP A 117 -15.70 -17.68 -6.35
N ARG A 118 -16.85 -17.08 -6.72
CA ARG A 118 -17.75 -16.45 -5.75
C ARG A 118 -18.28 -17.46 -4.74
N ILE A 119 -18.22 -17.06 -3.48
CA ILE A 119 -18.89 -17.74 -2.37
C ILE A 119 -20.36 -17.35 -2.42
N LYS A 120 -21.25 -18.35 -2.39
CA LYS A 120 -22.68 -18.18 -2.71
C LYS A 120 -23.62 -18.29 -1.51
N TYR A 121 -23.20 -19.05 -0.50
CA TYR A 121 -23.98 -19.38 0.70
C TYR A 121 -23.04 -19.71 1.87
N PRO A 122 -23.52 -19.67 3.13
CA PRO A 122 -22.76 -20.11 4.28
C PRO A 122 -22.29 -21.57 4.17
N MET A 123 -21.07 -21.82 4.63
CA MET A 123 -20.41 -23.11 4.47
C MET A 123 -19.64 -23.49 5.73
N LYS A 124 -19.78 -24.73 6.19
CA LYS A 124 -19.01 -25.32 7.30
C LYS A 124 -18.03 -26.35 6.79
N ARG A 125 -16.79 -26.32 7.30
CA ARG A 125 -15.72 -27.24 6.90
C ARG A 125 -16.10 -28.71 7.19
N VAL A 126 -15.72 -29.61 6.28
CA VAL A 126 -15.88 -31.07 6.41
C VAL A 126 -14.60 -31.87 6.12
N GLY A 127 -13.55 -31.22 5.64
CA GLY A 127 -12.20 -31.81 5.46
C GLY A 127 -11.15 -31.13 6.33
N LYS A 128 -9.86 -31.39 6.09
CA LYS A 128 -8.77 -30.69 6.78
C LYS A 128 -8.72 -29.21 6.36
N ARG A 129 -8.29 -28.32 7.25
CA ARG A 129 -8.01 -26.91 6.88
C ARG A 129 -7.00 -26.87 5.73
N GLY A 130 -7.27 -26.03 4.73
CA GLY A 130 -6.49 -25.93 3.49
C GLY A 130 -7.01 -26.77 2.32
N GLU A 131 -7.85 -27.78 2.54
CA GLU A 131 -8.42 -28.60 1.45
C GLU A 131 -9.60 -27.93 0.73
N GLY A 132 -10.20 -26.90 1.31
CA GLY A 132 -11.37 -26.21 0.73
C GLY A 132 -12.64 -27.07 0.66
N LYS A 133 -12.74 -28.12 1.49
CA LYS A 133 -13.91 -28.99 1.53
C LYS A 133 -14.93 -28.50 2.54
N PHE A 134 -16.06 -28.04 2.03
CA PHE A 134 -17.16 -27.50 2.83
C PHE A 134 -18.49 -28.14 2.50
N LYS A 135 -19.43 -28.12 3.46
CA LYS A 135 -20.86 -28.34 3.23
C LYS A 135 -21.61 -27.03 3.38
N ARG A 136 -22.62 -26.80 2.53
CA ARG A 136 -23.57 -25.70 2.69
C ARG A 136 -24.34 -25.86 4.01
N ILE A 137 -24.56 -24.76 4.72
CA ILE A 137 -25.43 -24.69 5.90
C ILE A 137 -26.35 -23.48 5.77
N SER A 138 -27.38 -23.41 6.60
CA SER A 138 -28.26 -22.24 6.65
C SER A 138 -27.60 -21.04 7.34
N TRP A 139 -28.10 -19.84 7.07
CA TRP A 139 -27.68 -18.63 7.79
C TRP A 139 -27.92 -18.72 9.30
N ASN A 140 -29.07 -19.26 9.73
CA ASN A 140 -29.39 -19.39 11.15
C ASN A 140 -28.41 -20.34 11.86
N GLU A 141 -28.05 -21.47 11.25
CA GLU A 141 -27.02 -22.36 11.80
C GLU A 141 -25.65 -21.66 11.89
N ALA A 142 -25.30 -20.87 10.87
CA ALA A 142 -24.02 -20.15 10.84
C ALA A 142 -23.94 -19.06 11.93
N THR A 143 -24.97 -18.22 12.06
CA THR A 143 -24.99 -17.13 13.05
C THR A 143 -25.11 -17.66 14.48
N ALA A 144 -25.87 -18.73 14.69
CA ALA A 144 -25.94 -19.41 15.98
C ALA A 144 -24.60 -20.03 16.39
N PHE A 145 -23.88 -20.64 15.44
CA PHE A 145 -22.54 -21.20 15.70
C PHE A 145 -21.56 -20.11 16.15
N ILE A 146 -21.54 -18.96 15.48
CA ILE A 146 -20.63 -17.86 15.85
C ILE A 146 -20.96 -17.32 17.24
N ALA A 147 -22.25 -17.14 17.55
CA ALA A 147 -22.67 -16.71 18.88
C ALA A 147 -22.21 -17.70 19.97
N ALA A 148 -22.38 -19.00 19.72
CA ALA A 148 -21.92 -20.05 20.64
C ALA A 148 -20.39 -20.03 20.82
N GLU A 149 -19.61 -19.86 19.75
CA GLU A 149 -18.15 -19.80 19.83
C GLU A 149 -17.65 -18.54 20.55
N LEU A 150 -18.29 -17.38 20.34
CA LEU A 150 -17.99 -16.16 21.08
C LEU A 150 -18.18 -16.36 22.59
N THR A 151 -19.27 -17.03 22.99
CA THR A 151 -19.54 -17.36 24.40
C THR A 151 -18.53 -18.35 24.94
N ARG A 152 -18.36 -19.51 24.28
CA ARG A 152 -17.48 -20.59 24.72
C ARG A 152 -16.04 -20.12 24.92
N VAL A 153 -15.47 -19.44 23.91
CA VAL A 153 -14.07 -18.98 23.97
C VAL A 153 -13.91 -17.88 25.03
N SER A 154 -14.89 -17.00 25.17
CA SER A 154 -14.87 -15.98 26.23
C SER A 154 -14.89 -16.59 27.63
N GLU A 155 -15.73 -17.60 27.88
CA GLU A 155 -15.85 -18.27 29.18
C GLU A 155 -14.61 -19.12 29.52
N GLN A 156 -14.05 -19.81 28.52
CA GLN A 156 -12.94 -20.74 28.72
C GLN A 156 -11.57 -20.06 28.75
N TYR A 157 -11.35 -19.05 27.91
CA TYR A 157 -10.03 -18.45 27.67
C TYR A 157 -9.98 -16.93 27.89
N GLY A 158 -11.14 -16.29 28.06
CA GLY A 158 -11.24 -14.84 28.14
C GLY A 158 -11.27 -14.15 26.77
N ARG A 159 -11.70 -12.90 26.76
CA ARG A 159 -11.89 -12.10 25.53
C ARG A 159 -10.60 -11.80 24.76
N GLU A 160 -9.44 -11.90 25.40
CA GLU A 160 -8.12 -11.78 24.74
C GLU A 160 -7.80 -12.99 23.82
N ALA A 161 -8.53 -14.11 23.92
CA ALA A 161 -8.38 -15.24 22.99
C ALA A 161 -9.15 -15.06 21.67
N ILE A 162 -9.95 -13.99 21.55
CA ILE A 162 -10.72 -13.64 20.36
C ILE A 162 -9.95 -12.57 19.59
N TYR A 163 -9.64 -12.82 18.32
CA TYR A 163 -8.86 -11.91 17.48
C TYR A 163 -9.60 -11.53 16.21
N TYR A 164 -9.63 -10.24 15.91
CA TYR A 164 -10.13 -9.73 14.64
C TYR A 164 -8.94 -9.25 13.80
N ASN A 165 -8.67 -9.96 12.70
CA ASN A 165 -7.47 -9.78 11.91
C ASN A 165 -7.38 -8.42 11.23
N TYR A 166 -6.15 -7.98 10.95
CA TYR A 166 -5.93 -6.89 10.00
C TYR A 166 -6.39 -7.30 8.60
N GLN A 167 -7.23 -6.46 8.00
CA GLN A 167 -7.78 -6.68 6.66
C GLN A 167 -7.88 -5.36 5.90
N SER A 168 -7.93 -5.46 4.57
CA SER A 168 -8.08 -4.28 3.71
C SER A 168 -8.70 -4.57 2.32
N GLY A 169 -9.51 -5.64 2.20
CA GLY A 169 -10.13 -6.01 0.93
C GLY A 169 -11.23 -5.05 0.48
N ALA A 170 -11.96 -4.47 1.43
CA ALA A 170 -13.00 -3.47 1.19
C ALA A 170 -13.21 -2.54 2.41
N TYR A 171 -13.27 -1.23 2.18
CA TYR A 171 -13.52 -0.22 3.22
C TYR A 171 -14.92 0.37 3.15
N TYR A 172 -15.84 -0.22 3.91
CA TYR A 172 -17.20 0.25 4.14
C TYR A 172 -17.31 1.17 5.35
N HIS A 173 -18.41 1.94 5.45
CA HIS A 173 -18.71 2.82 6.58
C HIS A 173 -19.78 2.23 7.49
N THR A 174 -20.84 1.62 6.93
CA THR A 174 -21.96 1.06 7.70
C THR A 174 -21.96 -0.47 7.84
N GLN A 175 -21.05 -1.15 7.14
CA GLN A 175 -20.88 -2.62 7.18
C GLN A 175 -19.38 -2.99 7.19
N GLY A 176 -19.02 -4.25 6.89
CA GLY A 176 -17.63 -4.72 6.94
C GLY A 176 -17.04 -4.62 8.34
N ARG A 177 -15.83 -4.04 8.47
CA ARG A 177 -15.13 -3.89 9.75
C ARG A 177 -15.94 -3.15 10.82
N PRO A 178 -16.48 -1.94 10.59
CA PRO A 178 -17.31 -1.27 11.60
C PRO A 178 -18.41 -2.14 12.21
N ALA A 179 -19.13 -2.93 11.40
CA ALA A 179 -20.16 -3.86 11.88
C ALA A 179 -19.61 -4.95 12.81
N TRP A 180 -18.50 -5.59 12.43
CA TRP A 180 -17.85 -6.59 13.29
C TRP A 180 -17.29 -6.01 14.58
N ILE A 181 -16.63 -4.85 14.51
CA ILE A 181 -16.05 -4.22 15.70
C ILE A 181 -17.15 -3.79 16.67
N ARG A 182 -18.29 -3.29 16.17
CA ARG A 182 -19.45 -3.01 17.02
C ARG A 182 -19.94 -4.25 17.77
N LEU A 183 -20.13 -5.38 17.07
CA LEU A 183 -20.54 -6.65 17.69
C LEU A 183 -19.53 -7.13 18.75
N LEU A 184 -18.24 -7.11 18.42
CA LEU A 184 -17.19 -7.57 19.33
C LEU A 184 -17.08 -6.67 20.57
N ASN A 185 -17.22 -5.35 20.42
CA ASN A 185 -17.23 -4.43 21.57
C ASN A 185 -18.45 -4.65 22.46
N LEU A 186 -19.65 -4.81 21.88
CA LEU A 186 -20.90 -5.08 22.64
C LEU A 186 -20.85 -6.38 23.44
N THR A 187 -20.07 -7.35 22.99
CA THR A 187 -19.96 -8.66 23.64
C THR A 187 -18.80 -8.75 24.65
N GLY A 188 -18.06 -7.65 24.90
CA GLY A 188 -16.99 -7.59 25.90
C GLY A 188 -15.57 -7.39 25.35
N GLY A 189 -15.42 -6.99 24.09
CA GLY A 189 -14.12 -6.69 23.48
C GLY A 189 -13.39 -7.88 22.87
N TYR A 190 -12.16 -7.66 22.40
CA TYR A 190 -11.33 -8.65 21.70
C TYR A 190 -9.85 -8.22 21.76
N LEU A 191 -8.92 -9.15 21.53
CA LEU A 191 -7.50 -8.83 21.39
C LEU A 191 -7.29 -7.91 20.18
N ASN A 192 -6.73 -6.74 20.42
CA ASN A 192 -6.50 -5.76 19.38
C ASN A 192 -5.13 -5.96 18.71
N TYR A 193 -4.89 -5.27 17.61
CA TYR A 193 -3.56 -5.12 17.04
C TYR A 193 -3.21 -3.64 16.86
N HIS A 194 -1.92 -3.37 16.73
CA HIS A 194 -1.42 -2.08 16.25
C HIS A 194 -0.55 -2.27 14.99
N ASN A 195 -0.26 -1.17 14.31
CA ASN A 195 0.43 -1.13 13.02
C ASN A 195 -0.37 -1.81 11.88
N THR A 196 0.21 -1.83 10.68
CA THR A 196 -0.41 -2.40 9.47
C THR A 196 0.65 -3.09 8.58
N TYR A 197 0.23 -3.97 7.67
CA TYR A 197 1.12 -4.54 6.64
C TYR A 197 1.62 -3.52 5.62
N SER A 198 1.03 -2.33 5.60
CA SER A 198 1.30 -1.27 4.61
C SER A 198 2.29 -0.23 5.13
N THR A 199 2.24 0.10 6.43
CA THR A 199 2.88 1.30 7.00
C THR A 199 3.48 1.08 8.40
N ALA A 200 3.69 -0.15 8.85
CA ALA A 200 4.15 -0.44 10.22
C ALA A 200 5.40 0.36 10.62
N GLN A 201 6.48 0.29 9.82
CA GLN A 201 7.75 0.93 10.12
C GLN A 201 7.64 2.45 10.06
N ILE A 202 7.05 3.03 9.01
CA ILE A 202 6.89 4.49 8.90
C ILE A 202 5.99 5.08 9.98
N ALA A 203 4.84 4.46 10.26
CA ALA A 203 3.92 4.96 11.29
C ALA A 203 4.49 4.81 12.71
N THR A 204 5.41 3.87 12.94
CA THR A 204 6.10 3.72 14.23
C THR A 204 7.31 4.65 14.35
N ALA A 205 8.09 4.82 13.28
CA ALA A 205 9.33 5.59 13.31
C ALA A 205 9.10 7.11 13.29
N THR A 206 8.13 7.59 12.50
CA THR A 206 7.88 9.03 12.33
C THR A 206 7.64 9.77 13.64
N PRO A 207 6.85 9.26 14.61
CA PRO A 207 6.67 9.95 15.88
C PRO A 207 7.95 10.22 16.67
N TYR A 208 8.99 9.39 16.52
CA TYR A 208 10.30 9.60 17.16
C TYR A 208 11.17 10.67 16.49
N THR A 209 10.77 11.18 15.33
CA THR A 209 11.52 12.20 14.58
C THR A 209 10.69 13.48 14.37
N HIS A 210 9.39 13.34 14.10
CA HIS A 210 8.48 14.43 13.74
C HIS A 210 7.31 14.60 14.71
N GLY A 211 7.12 13.69 15.67
CA GLY A 211 5.97 13.68 16.57
C GLY A 211 4.71 13.10 15.91
N ASP A 212 4.32 13.66 14.77
CA ASP A 212 3.14 13.24 14.01
C ASP A 212 3.47 12.77 12.59
N TYR A 213 2.71 11.78 12.11
CA TYR A 213 2.81 11.29 10.74
C TYR A 213 1.98 12.15 9.78
N VAL A 214 2.57 13.26 9.34
CA VAL A 214 1.97 14.21 8.39
C VAL A 214 2.96 14.57 7.27
N GLY A 215 2.44 14.89 6.08
CA GLY A 215 3.22 15.33 4.92
C GLY A 215 2.40 16.29 4.04
N SER A 216 3.08 17.18 3.33
CA SER A 216 2.47 18.18 2.46
C SER A 216 1.86 17.53 1.21
N HIS A 217 0.65 17.91 0.80
CA HIS A 217 0.02 17.37 -0.41
C HIS A 217 0.87 17.57 -1.67
N PHE A 218 0.66 16.75 -2.70
CA PHE A 218 1.36 16.90 -3.99
C PHE A 218 1.02 18.20 -4.71
N THR A 219 -0.10 18.85 -4.38
CA THR A 219 -0.43 20.19 -4.89
C THR A 219 0.64 21.23 -4.58
N GLN A 220 1.42 21.05 -3.49
CA GLN A 220 2.55 21.93 -3.17
C GLN A 220 3.64 21.91 -4.24
N ILE A 221 3.76 20.83 -5.04
CA ILE A 221 4.75 20.73 -6.12
C ILE A 221 4.60 21.85 -7.14
N ALA A 222 3.43 22.50 -7.24
CA ALA A 222 3.21 23.67 -8.09
C ALA A 222 4.16 24.84 -7.78
N HIS A 223 4.77 24.86 -6.59
CA HIS A 223 5.72 25.90 -6.15
C HIS A 223 7.18 25.43 -6.11
N SER A 224 7.45 24.17 -6.45
CA SER A 224 8.79 23.55 -6.38
C SER A 224 9.61 23.81 -7.66
N ASP A 225 10.93 23.72 -7.56
CA ASP A 225 11.84 23.66 -8.71
C ASP A 225 12.59 22.31 -8.80
N LEU A 226 12.63 21.55 -7.70
CA LEU A 226 13.14 20.18 -7.63
C LEU A 226 12.17 19.28 -6.87
N VAL A 227 11.96 18.06 -7.38
CA VAL A 227 11.14 17.01 -6.74
C VAL A 227 11.99 15.74 -6.64
N VAL A 228 12.15 15.21 -5.43
CA VAL A 228 12.91 13.98 -5.16
C VAL A 228 12.01 12.95 -4.49
N LEU A 229 11.79 11.82 -5.16
CA LEU A 229 10.84 10.79 -4.74
C LEU A 229 11.56 9.46 -4.48
N PHE A 230 11.49 8.95 -3.25
CA PHE A 230 12.07 7.66 -2.85
C PHE A 230 11.02 6.55 -2.93
N GLY A 231 11.20 5.57 -3.82
CA GLY A 231 10.36 4.38 -3.93
C GLY A 231 8.87 4.65 -4.15
N LEU A 232 8.55 5.69 -4.93
CA LEU A 232 7.20 6.17 -5.17
C LEU A 232 6.81 6.00 -6.65
N ASN A 233 5.65 5.39 -6.89
CA ASN A 233 5.20 5.00 -8.22
C ASN A 233 3.68 5.11 -8.37
N LEU A 234 3.15 6.33 -8.48
CA LEU A 234 1.71 6.57 -8.54
C LEU A 234 1.08 6.03 -9.84
N SER A 235 1.84 6.02 -10.93
CA SER A 235 1.40 5.57 -12.25
C SER A 235 1.15 4.06 -12.34
N GLU A 236 1.63 3.27 -11.38
CA GLU A 236 1.27 1.86 -11.24
C GLU A 236 0.36 1.60 -10.03
N THR A 237 0.60 2.29 -8.91
CA THR A 237 -0.02 1.93 -7.63
C THR A 237 -1.31 2.70 -7.31
N ARG A 238 -1.49 3.91 -7.87
CA ARG A 238 -2.54 4.88 -7.52
C ARG A 238 -3.13 5.60 -8.74
N MET A 239 -3.42 4.84 -9.81
CA MET A 239 -3.95 5.31 -11.10
C MET A 239 -5.39 5.89 -11.08
N SER A 240 -5.86 6.44 -9.95
CA SER A 240 -7.18 7.04 -9.85
C SER A 240 -7.20 8.42 -10.49
N GLY A 241 -8.19 8.71 -11.33
CA GLY A 241 -8.35 10.04 -11.92
C GLY A 241 -8.84 11.13 -10.96
N GLY A 242 -9.04 10.83 -9.67
CA GLY A 242 -9.42 11.81 -8.64
C GLY A 242 -8.57 11.66 -7.38
N GLY A 243 -7.31 11.25 -7.55
CA GLY A 243 -6.38 11.07 -6.46
C GLY A 243 -5.00 11.64 -6.78
N GLN A 244 -4.02 11.25 -5.98
CA GLN A 244 -2.68 11.80 -5.96
C GLN A 244 -1.93 11.83 -7.30
N VAL A 245 -2.21 10.92 -8.24
CA VAL A 245 -1.58 10.94 -9.58
C VAL A 245 -1.98 12.18 -10.38
N GLU A 246 -3.25 12.60 -10.27
CA GLU A 246 -3.76 13.78 -10.97
C GLU A 246 -3.23 15.06 -10.32
N GLU A 247 -3.11 15.08 -8.99
CA GLU A 247 -2.46 16.17 -8.25
C GLU A 247 -1.02 16.37 -8.70
N LEU A 248 -0.23 15.29 -8.70
CA LEU A 248 1.16 15.34 -9.10
C LEU A 248 1.30 15.85 -10.53
N ARG A 249 0.49 15.31 -11.46
CA ARG A 249 0.49 15.74 -12.87
C ARG A 249 0.23 17.24 -13.01
N ARG A 250 -0.86 17.75 -12.43
CA ARG A 250 -1.23 19.18 -12.53
C ARG A 250 -0.23 20.10 -11.83
N ALA A 251 0.32 19.66 -10.70
CA ALA A 251 1.34 20.40 -9.98
C ALA A 251 2.62 20.53 -10.82
N LEU A 252 3.07 19.46 -11.47
CA LEU A 252 4.22 19.47 -12.39
C LEU A 252 3.95 20.27 -13.68
N GLU A 253 2.71 20.27 -14.18
CA GLU A 253 2.33 21.11 -15.31
C GLU A 253 2.49 22.61 -15.00
N THR A 254 2.22 23.00 -13.76
CA THR A 254 2.40 24.38 -13.27
C THR A 254 3.87 24.69 -13.00
N SER A 255 4.57 23.85 -12.22
CA SER A 255 5.92 24.18 -11.75
C SER A 255 7.02 23.93 -12.77
N LYS A 256 6.83 22.96 -13.67
CA LYS A 256 7.87 22.41 -14.55
C LYS A 256 9.13 21.97 -13.77
N ALA A 257 8.96 21.58 -12.51
CA ALA A 257 10.05 21.18 -11.64
C ALA A 257 10.82 19.98 -12.22
N ARG A 258 12.13 19.93 -11.98
CA ARG A 258 12.93 18.75 -12.29
C ARG A 258 12.54 17.62 -11.33
N VAL A 259 12.31 16.41 -11.86
CA VAL A 259 11.91 15.25 -11.06
C VAL A 259 13.03 14.20 -11.05
N ILE A 260 13.32 13.68 -9.86
CA ILE A 260 14.26 12.58 -9.63
C ILE A 260 13.52 11.48 -8.87
N ILE A 261 13.54 10.27 -9.40
CA ILE A 261 12.95 9.08 -8.76
C ILE A 261 14.06 8.09 -8.42
N ILE A 262 14.16 7.75 -7.13
CA ILE A 262 15.10 6.79 -6.58
C ILE A 262 14.34 5.48 -6.34
N ASP A 263 14.60 4.47 -7.18
CA ASP A 263 13.87 3.19 -7.15
C ASP A 263 14.73 2.08 -7.78
N PRO A 264 14.69 0.82 -7.29
CA PRO A 264 15.37 -0.30 -7.95
C PRO A 264 14.81 -0.63 -9.36
N ARG A 265 13.61 -0.17 -9.70
CA ARG A 265 12.96 -0.35 -10.99
C ARG A 265 12.87 0.97 -11.74
N TYR A 266 13.05 0.91 -13.06
CA TYR A 266 12.62 1.97 -13.95
C TYR A 266 11.10 1.86 -14.11
N THR A 267 10.35 2.47 -13.18
CA THR A 267 8.88 2.36 -13.08
C THR A 267 8.16 3.16 -14.17
N ASP A 268 6.85 2.95 -14.35
CA ASP A 268 6.08 3.78 -15.28
C ASP A 268 6.05 5.25 -14.82
N SER A 269 6.13 5.51 -13.51
CA SER A 269 6.27 6.87 -12.96
C SER A 269 7.57 7.57 -13.37
N VAL A 270 8.63 6.86 -13.74
CA VAL A 270 9.81 7.53 -14.32
C VAL A 270 9.45 8.16 -15.67
N ILE A 271 8.62 7.47 -16.45
CA ILE A 271 8.25 7.88 -17.81
C ILE A 271 7.23 9.01 -17.76
N THR A 272 6.14 8.82 -17.00
CA THR A 272 5.01 9.76 -17.00
C THR A 272 5.34 11.11 -16.34
N GLU A 273 6.37 11.17 -15.50
CA GLU A 273 6.79 12.36 -14.75
C GLU A 273 8.05 12.96 -15.38
N HIS A 274 8.52 12.41 -16.50
CA HIS A 274 9.76 12.81 -17.17
C HIS A 274 10.97 12.86 -16.22
N ALA A 275 11.04 11.89 -15.30
CA ALA A 275 11.99 11.91 -14.20
C ALA A 275 13.35 11.34 -14.60
N GLU A 276 14.40 11.84 -13.96
CA GLU A 276 15.67 11.13 -13.87
C GLU A 276 15.48 9.90 -12.98
N TRP A 277 15.92 8.72 -13.46
CA TRP A 277 15.96 7.50 -12.66
C TRP A 277 17.32 7.36 -11.98
N LEU A 278 17.30 7.27 -10.65
CA LEU A 278 18.45 6.87 -9.85
C LEU A 278 18.27 5.42 -9.38
N PRO A 279 18.88 4.43 -10.07
CA PRO A 279 18.78 3.03 -9.72
C PRO A 279 19.50 2.73 -8.41
N ILE A 280 18.74 2.44 -7.35
CA ILE A 280 19.28 2.09 -6.03
C ILE A 280 19.15 0.59 -5.76
N ARG A 281 20.15 -0.01 -5.11
CA ARG A 281 20.02 -1.38 -4.59
C ARG A 281 19.00 -1.41 -3.44
N PRO A 282 18.08 -2.39 -3.39
CA PRO A 282 17.12 -2.50 -2.29
C PRO A 282 17.79 -2.48 -0.92
N THR A 283 17.13 -1.87 0.06
CA THR A 283 17.55 -1.71 1.46
C THR A 283 18.67 -0.68 1.72
N THR A 284 19.02 0.19 0.77
CA THR A 284 20.22 1.05 0.90
C THR A 284 19.94 2.56 0.92
N ASP A 285 18.69 2.98 0.93
CA ASP A 285 18.28 4.40 0.91
C ASP A 285 18.90 5.22 2.05
N ALA A 286 19.00 4.66 3.27
CA ALA A 286 19.67 5.33 4.39
C ALA A 286 21.18 5.57 4.14
N ALA A 287 21.85 4.68 3.41
CA ALA A 287 23.25 4.87 3.02
C ALA A 287 23.39 5.99 1.97
N LEU A 288 22.45 6.06 1.02
CA LEU A 288 22.41 7.17 0.05
C LEU A 288 22.24 8.52 0.79
N VAL A 289 21.29 8.59 1.73
CA VAL A 289 21.05 9.79 2.54
C VAL A 289 22.32 10.19 3.31
N ALA A 290 23.00 9.25 3.96
CA ALA A 290 24.22 9.55 4.69
C ALA A 290 25.36 10.05 3.76
N GLY A 291 25.48 9.50 2.55
CA GLY A 291 26.40 9.98 1.51
C GLY A 291 26.08 11.39 1.00
N ILE A 292 24.80 11.72 0.88
CA ILE A 292 24.33 13.07 0.58
C ILE A 292 24.70 14.02 1.72
N ALA A 293 24.35 13.66 2.96
CA ALA A 293 24.66 14.44 4.15
C ALA A 293 26.15 14.72 4.31
N HIS A 294 27.02 13.74 4.02
CA HIS A 294 28.46 13.93 4.03
C HIS A 294 28.90 15.03 3.06
N THR A 295 28.37 15.02 1.84
CA THR A 295 28.68 16.09 0.87
C THR A 295 28.18 17.44 1.36
N LEU A 296 26.95 17.51 1.88
CA LEU A 296 26.36 18.74 2.40
C LEU A 296 27.23 19.35 3.52
N ILE A 297 27.73 18.52 4.43
CA ILE A 297 28.57 18.94 5.56
C ILE A 297 29.97 19.36 5.07
N THR A 298 30.64 18.51 4.29
CA THR A 298 32.04 18.74 3.90
C THR A 298 32.22 19.88 2.89
N GLU A 299 31.20 20.17 2.09
CA GLU A 299 31.17 21.32 1.18
C GLU A 299 30.53 22.57 1.82
N GLN A 300 30.16 22.52 3.11
CA GLN A 300 29.58 23.64 3.87
C GLN A 300 28.31 24.20 3.21
N LEU A 301 27.43 23.31 2.75
CA LEU A 301 26.17 23.66 2.08
C LEU A 301 24.96 23.73 3.03
N LEU A 302 25.19 23.59 4.33
CA LEU A 302 24.16 23.62 5.37
C LEU A 302 24.17 24.96 6.11
N ASP A 303 22.99 25.47 6.43
CA ASP A 303 22.82 26.48 7.48
C ASP A 303 22.71 25.75 8.83
N GLU A 304 23.84 25.45 9.45
CA GLU A 304 23.87 24.66 10.71
C GLU A 304 23.13 25.36 11.86
N ALA A 305 23.12 26.70 11.88
CA ALA A 305 22.37 27.45 12.90
C ALA A 305 20.86 27.25 12.72
N LEU A 306 20.37 27.25 11.47
CA LEU A 306 18.99 26.92 11.16
C LEU A 306 18.68 25.46 11.52
N VAL A 307 19.57 24.51 11.21
CA VAL A 307 19.38 23.10 11.59
C VAL A 307 19.21 22.98 13.10
N ASN A 308 20.12 23.57 13.89
CA ASN A 308 20.07 23.53 15.36
C ASN A 308 18.88 24.31 15.96
N ARG A 309 18.34 25.29 15.24
CA ARG A 309 17.11 25.97 15.64
C ARG A 309 15.91 25.03 15.64
N TYR A 310 15.75 24.23 14.59
CA TYR A 310 14.57 23.37 14.40
C TYR A 310 14.78 21.90 14.76
N CYS A 311 16.02 21.47 14.99
CA CYS A 311 16.36 20.06 15.20
C CYS A 311 17.12 19.81 16.51
N VAL A 312 17.07 18.57 16.97
CA VAL A 312 17.84 18.02 18.09
C VAL A 312 18.73 16.89 17.59
N GLY A 313 20.02 16.94 17.95
CA GLY A 313 20.99 15.88 17.70
C GLY A 313 21.68 15.89 16.35
N TYR A 314 21.63 17.00 15.61
CA TYR A 314 22.48 17.19 14.44
C TYR A 314 23.96 17.22 14.85
N ASP A 315 24.29 18.06 15.84
CA ASP A 315 25.62 18.18 16.43
C ASP A 315 25.53 18.16 17.97
N ARG A 316 26.68 18.30 18.65
CA ARG A 316 26.76 18.26 20.11
C ARG A 316 25.97 19.38 20.80
N SER A 317 25.77 20.53 20.18
CA SER A 317 25.12 21.68 20.81
C SER A 317 23.63 21.46 21.10
N THR A 318 23.01 20.51 20.38
CA THR A 318 21.60 20.16 20.53
C THR A 318 21.40 18.71 20.98
N LEU A 319 22.46 17.96 21.28
CA LEU A 319 22.33 16.62 21.84
C LEU A 319 21.83 16.69 23.29
N PRO A 320 20.99 15.73 23.74
CA PRO A 320 20.68 15.57 25.15
C PRO A 320 21.96 15.34 25.97
N ASP A 321 22.01 15.85 27.21
CA ASP A 321 23.17 15.68 28.10
C ASP A 321 23.48 14.20 28.40
N THR A 322 22.46 13.35 28.35
CA THR A 322 22.55 11.89 28.51
C THR A 322 23.17 11.17 27.31
N ALA A 323 23.24 11.81 26.14
CA ALA A 323 23.84 11.23 24.95
C ALA A 323 25.37 11.32 25.00
N ALA A 324 26.05 10.31 24.45
CA ALA A 324 27.51 10.32 24.37
C ALA A 324 28.01 11.55 23.57
N PRO A 325 29.21 12.08 23.88
CA PRO A 325 29.71 13.31 23.25
C PRO A 325 29.76 13.29 21.72
N ASN A 326 30.03 12.11 21.13
CA ASN A 326 30.17 11.87 19.70
C ASN A 326 28.96 11.10 19.11
N ALA A 327 27.79 11.16 19.76
CA ALA A 327 26.56 10.49 19.31
C ALA A 327 25.70 11.34 18.35
N SER A 328 26.23 12.43 17.80
CA SER A 328 25.46 13.30 16.92
C SER A 328 25.37 12.73 15.50
N TYR A 329 24.39 13.18 14.72
CA TYR A 329 24.29 12.76 13.33
C TYR A 329 25.51 13.21 12.51
N LYS A 330 26.03 14.41 12.78
CA LYS A 330 27.26 14.92 12.16
C LYS A 330 28.46 14.03 12.48
N ASP A 331 28.58 13.55 13.72
CA ASP A 331 29.65 12.61 14.09
C ASP A 331 29.53 11.26 13.39
N TYR A 332 28.32 10.71 13.30
CA TYR A 332 28.05 9.50 12.53
C TYR A 332 28.42 9.67 11.05
N VAL A 333 28.05 10.79 10.43
CA VAL A 333 28.31 11.07 9.01
C VAL A 333 29.79 11.28 8.74
N LEU A 334 30.51 12.00 9.61
CA LEU A 334 31.94 12.29 9.46
C LEU A 334 32.86 11.15 9.92
N GLY A 335 32.31 10.12 10.56
CA GLY A 335 33.09 8.97 11.07
C GLY A 335 33.82 9.24 12.37
N THR A 336 33.40 10.24 13.14
CA THR A 336 33.88 10.51 14.51
C THR A 336 33.01 9.87 15.60
N GLY A 337 31.87 9.30 15.21
CA GLY A 337 31.01 8.48 16.06
C GLY A 337 31.52 7.04 16.26
N ASP A 338 30.69 6.21 16.88
CA ASP A 338 31.06 4.87 17.37
C ASP A 338 31.56 3.89 16.30
N ASP A 339 31.11 4.01 15.05
CA ASP A 339 31.52 3.10 13.99
C ASP A 339 32.83 3.49 13.27
N GLY A 340 33.35 4.69 13.53
CA GLY A 340 34.64 5.17 13.01
C GLY A 340 34.73 5.29 11.48
N ILE A 341 33.60 5.26 10.76
CA ILE A 341 33.59 5.22 9.28
C ILE A 341 32.92 6.48 8.74
N ALA A 342 33.67 7.30 7.99
CA ALA A 342 33.07 8.43 7.27
C ALA A 342 32.12 7.95 6.17
N LYS A 343 30.90 8.51 6.12
CA LYS A 343 29.85 8.15 5.16
C LYS A 343 30.05 8.87 3.83
N THR A 344 31.25 8.76 3.27
CA THR A 344 31.64 9.43 2.02
C THR A 344 30.73 9.03 0.85
N PRO A 345 30.66 9.84 -0.22
CA PRO A 345 29.99 9.43 -1.45
C PRO A 345 30.54 8.13 -2.04
N GLU A 346 31.83 7.83 -1.87
CA GLU A 346 32.45 6.57 -2.27
C GLU A 346 31.90 5.39 -1.46
N TRP A 347 31.85 5.54 -0.13
CA TRP A 347 31.24 4.55 0.76
C TRP A 347 29.77 4.28 0.38
N ALA A 348 29.01 5.34 0.13
CA ALA A 348 27.62 5.22 -0.28
C ALA A 348 27.50 4.59 -1.67
N ALA A 349 28.40 4.88 -2.60
CA ALA A 349 28.39 4.30 -3.95
C ALA A 349 28.61 2.79 -3.95
N ASP A 350 29.54 2.31 -3.14
CA ASP A 350 29.82 0.87 -3.02
C ASP A 350 28.60 0.09 -2.51
N ILE A 351 27.85 0.68 -1.59
CA ILE A 351 26.64 0.08 -1.00
C ILE A 351 25.44 0.22 -1.93
N THR A 352 25.15 1.43 -2.40
CA THR A 352 23.89 1.75 -3.10
C THR A 352 23.92 1.37 -4.58
N GLY A 353 25.12 1.29 -5.18
CA GLY A 353 25.31 1.17 -6.62
C GLY A 353 25.20 2.50 -7.39
N ILE A 354 24.89 3.62 -6.72
CA ILE A 354 24.80 4.95 -7.34
C ILE A 354 26.21 5.57 -7.39
N PRO A 355 26.69 6.07 -8.55
CA PRO A 355 28.02 6.65 -8.64
C PRO A 355 28.26 7.79 -7.64
N ALA A 356 29.43 7.79 -6.98
CA ALA A 356 29.81 8.81 -5.98
C ALA A 356 29.75 10.24 -6.53
N THR A 357 30.05 10.43 -7.82
CA THR A 357 29.92 11.72 -8.51
C THR A 357 28.47 12.18 -8.57
N ARG A 358 27.52 11.27 -8.84
CA ARG A 358 26.10 11.59 -8.90
C ARG A 358 25.53 11.87 -7.52
N ILE A 359 25.97 11.15 -6.49
CA ILE A 359 25.60 11.41 -5.08
C ILE A 359 25.98 12.85 -4.69
N ARG A 360 27.22 13.28 -5.01
CA ARG A 360 27.64 14.68 -4.77
C ARG A 360 26.80 15.69 -5.54
N GLN A 361 26.53 15.44 -6.82
CA GLN A 361 25.67 16.30 -7.63
C GLN A 361 24.27 16.40 -7.05
N LEU A 362 23.69 15.30 -6.56
CA LEU A 362 22.37 15.30 -5.96
C LEU A 362 22.34 16.12 -4.67
N ALA A 363 23.36 16.01 -3.84
CA ALA A 363 23.51 16.85 -2.64
C ALA A 363 23.52 18.34 -2.99
N ARG A 364 24.31 18.73 -3.99
CA ARG A 364 24.39 20.13 -4.46
C ARG A 364 23.07 20.61 -5.07
N GLU A 365 22.41 19.78 -5.88
CA GLU A 365 21.09 20.07 -6.45
C GLU A 365 20.06 20.32 -5.34
N ILE A 366 19.98 19.45 -4.34
CA ILE A 366 19.06 19.60 -3.20
C ILE A 366 19.37 20.89 -2.41
N ALA A 367 20.63 21.15 -2.09
CA ALA A 367 21.04 22.33 -1.34
C ALA A 367 20.75 23.64 -2.09
N SER A 368 20.95 23.65 -3.42
CA SER A 368 20.79 24.85 -4.26
C SER A 368 19.35 25.10 -4.73
N ALA A 369 18.45 24.12 -4.61
CA ALA A 369 17.05 24.27 -5.01
C ALA A 369 16.37 25.39 -4.21
N ARG A 370 15.50 26.17 -4.86
CA ARG A 370 14.68 27.18 -4.19
C ARG A 370 13.63 26.52 -3.29
N ALA A 371 13.02 25.45 -3.77
CA ALA A 371 12.02 24.66 -3.08
C ALA A 371 12.10 23.21 -3.54
N CYS A 372 12.73 22.37 -2.71
CA CYS A 372 12.84 20.93 -2.96
C CYS A 372 11.70 20.17 -2.29
N TYR A 373 10.85 19.51 -3.08
CA TYR A 373 9.83 18.60 -2.57
C TYR A 373 10.44 17.20 -2.40
N ILE A 374 10.74 16.81 -1.17
CA ILE A 374 11.30 15.48 -0.84
C ILE A 374 10.20 14.60 -0.27
N CYS A 375 9.97 13.42 -0.85
CA CYS A 375 8.91 12.50 -0.42
C CYS A 375 9.36 11.04 -0.51
N GLN A 376 8.84 10.22 0.40
CA GLN A 376 9.05 8.77 0.37
C GLN A 376 7.74 8.01 0.18
N GLY A 377 7.77 6.98 -0.65
CA GLY A 377 6.75 5.93 -0.75
C GLY A 377 6.83 4.92 0.38
N TRP A 378 6.00 3.88 0.31
CA TRP A 378 6.00 2.79 1.30
C TRP A 378 6.90 1.61 0.94
N GLY A 379 7.54 1.62 -0.24
CA GLY A 379 8.53 0.60 -0.61
C GLY A 379 9.73 0.58 0.34
N PRO A 380 10.43 1.71 0.57
CA PRO A 380 11.65 1.78 1.36
C PRO A 380 11.50 1.33 2.82
N GLN A 381 10.31 1.48 3.41
CA GLN A 381 10.05 1.09 4.80
C GLN A 381 9.75 -0.41 4.97
N ARG A 382 9.47 -1.17 3.91
CA ARG A 382 9.11 -2.61 4.00
C ARG A 382 10.33 -3.54 3.96
N HIS A 383 11.43 -3.05 4.53
CA HIS A 383 12.68 -3.78 4.71
C HIS A 383 12.95 -4.06 6.20
N ALA A 384 13.91 -4.95 6.48
CA ALA A 384 14.25 -5.38 7.85
C ALA A 384 14.61 -4.21 8.79
N ASN A 385 15.17 -3.13 8.25
CA ASN A 385 15.54 -1.92 8.99
C ASN A 385 14.82 -0.68 8.42
N GLY A 386 13.58 -0.85 7.97
CA GLY A 386 12.80 0.19 7.29
C GLY A 386 12.59 1.45 8.14
N GLU A 387 12.56 1.33 9.47
CA GLU A 387 12.43 2.46 10.40
C GLU A 387 13.56 3.48 10.23
N GLN A 388 14.81 3.01 10.06
CA GLN A 388 15.94 3.92 9.89
C GLN A 388 15.97 4.55 8.50
N THR A 389 15.50 3.81 7.49
CA THR A 389 15.30 4.37 6.14
C THR A 389 14.29 5.52 6.15
N VAL A 390 13.18 5.34 6.86
CA VAL A 390 12.16 6.37 7.03
C VAL A 390 12.75 7.64 7.63
N ARG A 391 13.42 7.49 8.77
CA ARG A 391 14.00 8.61 9.51
C ARG A 391 15.11 9.30 8.72
N ALA A 392 15.92 8.54 7.98
CA ALA A 392 16.96 9.09 7.11
C ALA A 392 16.36 10.01 6.04
N ILE A 393 15.33 9.55 5.31
CA ILE A 393 14.70 10.37 4.27
C ILE A 393 14.03 11.61 4.87
N GLN A 394 13.43 11.51 6.06
CA GLN A 394 12.86 12.64 6.82
C GLN A 394 13.92 13.67 7.25
N THR A 395 15.15 13.22 7.50
CA THR A 395 16.25 14.09 7.94
C THR A 395 16.74 15.00 6.81
N LEU A 396 16.67 14.57 5.54
CA LEU A 396 17.14 15.38 4.41
C LEU A 396 16.50 16.78 4.33
N PRO A 397 15.16 16.94 4.26
CA PRO A 397 14.55 18.26 4.21
C PRO A 397 14.81 19.08 5.47
N ALA A 398 15.00 18.45 6.63
CA ALA A 398 15.37 19.15 7.87
C ALA A 398 16.78 19.75 7.77
N LEU A 399 17.77 18.99 7.28
CA LEU A 399 19.14 19.46 7.07
C LEU A 399 19.20 20.61 6.06
N THR A 400 18.45 20.52 4.97
CA THR A 400 18.52 21.48 3.87
C THR A 400 17.53 22.64 4.01
N GLY A 401 16.75 22.69 5.09
CA GLY A 401 15.75 23.74 5.33
C GLY A 401 14.53 23.70 4.40
N HIS A 402 14.29 22.57 3.72
CA HIS A 402 13.19 22.34 2.77
C HIS A 402 11.97 21.71 3.45
N PHE A 403 11.44 22.35 4.49
CA PHE A 403 10.21 21.96 5.17
C PHE A 403 9.39 23.17 5.60
N GLY A 404 8.08 23.01 5.72
CA GLY A 404 7.18 24.07 6.22
C GLY A 404 7.14 25.32 5.35
N ARG A 405 7.59 25.25 4.09
CA ARG A 405 7.56 26.34 3.11
C ARG A 405 6.79 25.91 1.86
N PRO A 406 6.15 26.84 1.12
CA PRO A 406 5.52 26.51 -0.16
C PRO A 406 6.48 25.74 -1.08
N GLY A 407 6.00 24.66 -1.70
CA GLY A 407 6.85 23.82 -2.57
C GLY A 407 7.68 22.76 -1.85
N THR A 408 7.47 22.55 -0.55
CA THR A 408 8.28 21.60 0.23
C THR A 408 7.45 20.53 0.92
N ASN A 409 8.11 19.44 1.29
CA ASN A 409 7.56 18.37 2.10
C ASN A 409 8.62 17.90 3.10
N ASN A 410 8.19 17.45 4.27
CA ASN A 410 9.08 17.00 5.35
C ASN A 410 9.61 15.57 5.14
N GLY A 411 9.62 15.04 3.91
CA GLY A 411 10.09 13.67 3.63
C GLY A 411 9.07 12.58 3.97
N ASN A 412 7.86 12.90 4.45
CA ASN A 412 6.79 11.92 4.67
C ASN A 412 5.95 11.65 3.42
N TRP A 413 5.15 10.58 3.48
CA TRP A 413 4.08 10.35 2.51
C TRP A 413 2.94 11.38 2.69
N PRO A 414 2.44 12.01 1.62
CA PRO A 414 1.27 12.87 1.71
C PRO A 414 0.00 12.04 1.91
N TYR A 415 -0.73 12.25 2.99
CA TYR A 415 -2.07 11.68 3.16
C TYR A 415 -3.14 12.57 2.55
N GLY A 416 -4.30 12.00 2.27
CA GLY A 416 -5.46 12.76 1.81
C GLY A 416 -6.19 13.49 2.95
N THR A 417 -6.80 14.61 2.61
CA THR A 417 -7.75 15.31 3.49
C THR A 417 -9.06 14.53 3.52
N PRO A 418 -9.58 14.12 4.69
CA PRO A 418 -10.85 13.41 4.76
C PRO A 418 -12.02 14.37 4.46
N TYR A 419 -13.03 13.89 3.72
CA TYR A 419 -14.28 14.63 3.57
C TYR A 419 -15.07 14.65 4.89
N GLY A 420 -15.01 13.54 5.64
CA GLY A 420 -15.54 13.41 7.00
C GLY A 420 -16.88 12.69 7.08
N VAL A 421 -17.08 11.62 6.31
CA VAL A 421 -18.28 10.78 6.43
C VAL A 421 -18.17 9.89 7.68
N PRO A 422 -19.14 9.95 8.62
CA PRO A 422 -19.11 9.10 9.80
C PRO A 422 -19.09 7.60 9.49
N LEU A 423 -18.43 6.82 10.35
CA LEU A 423 -18.51 5.36 10.39
C LEU A 423 -19.65 4.93 11.32
N LEU A 424 -20.13 3.69 11.16
CA LEU A 424 -21.03 3.06 12.13
C LEU A 424 -20.44 3.19 13.55
N PRO A 425 -21.18 3.69 14.54
CA PRO A 425 -20.67 3.77 15.91
C PRO A 425 -20.31 2.38 16.43
N VAL A 426 -19.07 2.19 16.90
CA VAL A 426 -18.58 0.86 17.31
C VAL A 426 -18.48 0.66 18.81
N GLY A 427 -18.74 1.67 19.63
CA GLY A 427 -18.49 1.62 21.08
C GLY A 427 -16.99 1.58 21.43
N LYS A 428 -16.65 1.16 22.66
CA LYS A 428 -15.27 1.07 23.15
C LYS A 428 -14.87 -0.39 23.33
N ASN A 429 -13.66 -0.75 22.91
CA ASN A 429 -13.06 -2.05 23.27
C ASN A 429 -12.53 -1.97 24.73
N PRO A 430 -13.08 -2.76 25.67
CA PRO A 430 -12.56 -2.80 27.04
C PRO A 430 -11.16 -3.43 27.11
N ILE A 431 -10.80 -4.34 26.18
CA ILE A 431 -9.48 -4.95 26.11
C ILE A 431 -8.47 -3.92 25.60
N LYS A 432 -7.42 -3.68 26.40
CA LYS A 432 -6.34 -2.73 26.09
C LYS A 432 -5.11 -3.41 25.48
N THR A 433 -4.97 -4.71 25.73
CA THR A 433 -3.90 -5.54 25.18
C THR A 433 -3.94 -5.50 23.65
N SER A 434 -2.79 -5.23 23.03
CA SER A 434 -2.63 -5.32 21.59
C SER A 434 -1.26 -5.86 21.19
N ILE A 435 -1.22 -6.52 20.04
CA ILE A 435 0.01 -7.09 19.45
C ILE A 435 0.35 -6.39 18.12
N PRO A 436 1.61 -6.42 17.67
CA PRO A 436 1.93 -5.99 16.31
C PRO A 436 1.17 -6.84 15.29
N CYS A 437 0.57 -6.20 14.28
CA CYS A 437 -0.29 -6.89 13.31
C CYS A 437 0.38 -8.05 12.56
N TYR A 438 1.71 -8.06 12.44
CA TYR A 438 2.46 -9.11 11.76
C TYR A 438 2.72 -10.33 12.64
N LEU A 439 2.63 -10.21 13.97
CA LEU A 439 3.00 -11.27 14.91
C LEU A 439 1.79 -12.08 15.41
N TRP A 440 0.70 -12.12 14.63
CA TRP A 440 -0.48 -12.92 14.99
C TRP A 440 -0.20 -14.43 14.94
N THR A 441 0.72 -14.88 14.08
CA THR A 441 1.16 -16.29 14.04
C THR A 441 1.91 -16.67 15.31
N ASP A 442 2.74 -15.76 15.84
CA ASP A 442 3.42 -15.96 17.12
C ASP A 442 2.45 -15.93 18.31
N ALA A 443 1.41 -15.10 18.25
CA ALA A 443 0.34 -15.09 19.25
C ALA A 443 -0.48 -16.40 19.28
N ILE A 444 -0.44 -17.19 18.19
CA ILE A 444 -1.02 -18.54 18.13
C ILE A 444 -0.03 -19.57 18.66
N GLN A 445 1.21 -19.55 18.17
CA GLN A 445 2.19 -20.61 18.46
C GLN A 445 2.89 -20.47 19.82
N HIS A 446 3.25 -19.24 20.20
CA HIS A 446 4.11 -18.93 21.32
C HIS A 446 3.63 -17.70 22.11
N PRO A 447 2.35 -17.64 22.54
CA PRO A 447 1.83 -16.50 23.28
C PRO A 447 2.64 -16.19 24.55
N GLU A 448 3.25 -17.20 25.18
CA GLU A 448 4.08 -17.08 26.37
C GLU A 448 5.38 -16.28 26.15
N LYS A 449 5.84 -16.17 24.90
CA LYS A 449 7.04 -15.42 24.53
C LYS A 449 6.75 -13.96 24.18
N MET A 450 5.48 -13.60 23.97
CA MET A 450 5.12 -12.25 23.58
C MET A 450 5.06 -11.32 24.79
N THR A 451 6.11 -10.50 24.96
CA THR A 451 6.16 -9.45 26.00
C THR A 451 6.23 -8.06 25.38
N ALA A 452 6.01 -7.03 26.21
CA ALA A 452 6.16 -5.62 25.81
C ALA A 452 7.57 -5.30 25.30
N THR A 453 8.60 -5.92 25.88
CA THR A 453 10.02 -5.63 25.62
C THR A 453 10.69 -6.58 24.63
N THR A 454 9.98 -7.60 24.13
CA THR A 454 10.50 -8.58 23.14
C THR A 454 9.76 -8.50 21.82
N MET A 455 8.42 -8.47 21.88
CA MET A 455 7.53 -8.58 20.72
C MET A 455 6.49 -7.46 20.68
N GLY A 456 6.73 -6.35 21.39
CA GLY A 456 5.97 -5.11 21.27
C GLY A 456 4.53 -5.20 21.75
N VAL A 457 4.20 -6.06 22.72
CA VAL A 457 2.86 -6.06 23.35
C VAL A 457 2.60 -4.69 23.99
N LYS A 458 1.42 -4.11 23.73
CA LYS A 458 0.98 -2.84 24.33
C LYS A 458 -0.24 -3.06 25.21
N GLY A 459 -0.37 -2.27 26.27
CA GLY A 459 -1.50 -2.35 27.22
C GLY A 459 -1.41 -3.48 28.24
N ALA A 460 -0.36 -4.31 28.17
CA ALA A 460 -0.01 -5.34 29.14
C ALA A 460 1.49 -5.69 29.01
N ASP A 461 2.09 -6.25 30.07
CA ASP A 461 3.51 -6.67 30.03
C ASP A 461 3.74 -7.90 29.13
N ARG A 462 2.70 -8.72 28.96
CA ARG A 462 2.71 -9.92 28.11
C ARG A 462 1.31 -10.34 27.69
N LEU A 463 1.25 -11.16 26.65
CA LEU A 463 0.01 -11.80 26.24
C LEU A 463 -0.39 -12.88 27.26
N LYS A 464 -1.66 -12.87 27.70
CA LYS A 464 -2.15 -13.80 28.75
C LYS A 464 -2.57 -15.16 28.18
N THR A 465 -3.08 -15.16 26.96
CA THR A 465 -3.64 -16.32 26.29
C THR A 465 -3.41 -16.20 24.79
N GLY A 466 -3.22 -17.33 24.12
CA GLY A 466 -3.10 -17.34 22.67
C GLY A 466 -4.44 -17.14 21.95
N ILE A 467 -4.38 -16.89 20.65
CA ILE A 467 -5.58 -16.71 19.84
C ILE A 467 -6.28 -18.06 19.61
N LYS A 468 -7.55 -18.17 20.01
CA LYS A 468 -8.37 -19.39 19.88
C LYS A 468 -9.56 -19.22 18.94
N LEU A 469 -10.10 -18.00 18.82
CA LEU A 469 -11.14 -17.65 17.85
C LEU A 469 -10.65 -16.52 16.94
N PHE A 470 -10.53 -16.82 15.66
CA PHE A 470 -9.94 -15.92 14.67
C PHE A 470 -10.99 -15.47 13.65
N PHE A 471 -11.22 -14.15 13.55
CA PHE A 471 -12.09 -13.56 12.54
C PHE A 471 -11.27 -12.91 11.42
N ASN A 472 -11.56 -13.27 10.18
CA ASN A 472 -10.93 -12.70 8.99
C ASN A 472 -11.98 -12.30 7.94
N GLN A 473 -12.26 -11.00 7.82
CA GLN A 473 -13.25 -10.46 6.88
C GLN A 473 -12.56 -9.69 5.75
N ALA A 474 -12.95 -9.94 4.49
CA ALA A 474 -12.38 -9.33 3.29
C ALA A 474 -10.85 -9.24 3.33
N GLY A 475 -10.19 -10.36 3.64
CA GLY A 475 -8.79 -10.39 4.03
C GLY A 475 -8.08 -11.62 3.49
N ASN A 476 -7.04 -11.43 2.69
CA ASN A 476 -6.13 -12.52 2.29
C ASN A 476 -4.82 -12.49 3.10
N THR A 477 -4.80 -11.79 4.24
CA THR A 477 -3.68 -11.63 5.17
C THR A 477 -3.53 -12.77 6.15
N LEU A 478 -4.55 -13.63 6.29
CA LEU A 478 -4.44 -14.89 7.03
C LEU A 478 -3.37 -15.82 6.42
N LEU A 479 -3.24 -15.85 5.09
CA LEU A 479 -2.19 -16.62 4.41
C LEU A 479 -1.48 -15.82 3.31
N ASN A 480 -2.17 -15.46 2.23
CA ASN A 480 -1.53 -15.01 0.99
C ASN A 480 -0.68 -13.74 1.10
N GLN A 481 -1.05 -12.84 2.01
CA GLN A 481 -0.34 -11.58 2.26
C GLN A 481 0.58 -11.62 3.48
N HIS A 482 0.64 -12.74 4.18
CA HIS A 482 1.56 -12.97 5.28
C HIS A 482 2.88 -13.54 4.77
N GLY A 483 4.00 -13.21 5.41
CA GLY A 483 5.30 -13.72 5.01
C GLY A 483 5.48 -15.19 5.38
N GLU A 484 6.38 -15.86 4.66
CA GLU A 484 6.71 -17.28 4.88
C GLU A 484 5.47 -18.20 4.82
N THR A 485 4.70 -18.09 3.73
CA THR A 485 3.37 -18.75 3.59
C THR A 485 3.39 -20.26 3.86
N ASN A 486 4.49 -20.95 3.57
CA ASN A 486 4.66 -22.38 3.86
C ASN A 486 4.65 -22.67 5.37
N ARG A 487 5.31 -21.85 6.18
CA ARG A 487 5.25 -21.91 7.64
C ARG A 487 3.83 -21.58 8.13
N THR A 488 3.25 -20.50 7.63
CA THR A 488 1.89 -20.07 8.02
C THR A 488 0.84 -21.15 7.75
N ARG A 489 0.94 -21.84 6.62
CA ARG A 489 0.07 -22.97 6.25
C ARG A 489 0.09 -24.08 7.29
N GLN A 490 1.26 -24.42 7.84
CA GLN A 490 1.39 -25.45 8.87
C GLN A 490 0.69 -25.02 10.17
N ILE A 491 0.86 -23.76 10.57
CA ILE A 491 0.23 -23.18 11.77
C ILE A 491 -1.30 -23.22 11.65
N LEU A 492 -1.83 -22.77 10.51
CA LEU A 492 -3.26 -22.72 10.29
C LEU A 492 -3.89 -24.11 10.19
N ALA A 493 -3.16 -25.09 9.66
CA ALA A 493 -3.62 -26.47 9.54
C ALA A 493 -3.68 -27.21 10.89
N ASP A 494 -2.95 -26.74 11.90
CA ASP A 494 -2.94 -27.33 13.23
C ASP A 494 -4.09 -26.78 14.09
N GLU A 495 -5.16 -27.58 14.19
CA GLU A 495 -6.37 -27.24 14.94
C GLU A 495 -6.14 -27.18 16.46
N SER A 496 -5.01 -27.72 16.97
CA SER A 496 -4.67 -27.63 18.40
C SER A 496 -4.15 -26.24 18.80
N LEU A 497 -3.63 -25.48 17.84
CA LEU A 497 -3.07 -24.15 18.09
C LEU A 497 -4.16 -23.07 18.10
N CYS A 498 -5.04 -23.07 17.09
CA CYS A 498 -6.17 -22.15 16.96
C CYS A 498 -7.45 -22.95 16.68
N GLU A 499 -8.42 -22.88 17.58
CA GLU A 499 -9.58 -23.78 17.60
C GLU A 499 -10.58 -23.48 16.48
N THR A 500 -10.88 -22.20 16.23
CA THR A 500 -11.91 -21.81 15.27
C THR A 500 -11.46 -20.61 14.43
N ILE A 501 -11.54 -20.74 13.10
CA ILE A 501 -11.28 -19.68 12.12
C ILE A 501 -12.57 -19.39 11.34
N ILE A 502 -13.06 -18.16 11.44
CA ILE A 502 -14.23 -17.67 10.72
C ILE A 502 -13.74 -16.72 9.62
N VAL A 503 -14.08 -17.04 8.38
CA VAL A 503 -13.75 -16.21 7.21
C VAL A 503 -15.02 -15.66 6.58
N ILE A 504 -15.02 -14.36 6.31
CA ILE A 504 -16.08 -13.66 5.60
C ILE A 504 -15.47 -13.08 4.33
N GLU A 505 -15.91 -13.54 3.15
CA GLU A 505 -15.20 -13.26 1.91
C GLU A 505 -16.14 -13.30 0.69
N ASN A 506 -15.78 -12.57 -0.38
CA ASN A 506 -16.52 -12.63 -1.64
C ASN A 506 -16.13 -13.85 -2.50
N HIS A 507 -14.87 -14.27 -2.43
CA HIS A 507 -14.24 -15.28 -3.30
C HIS A 507 -13.53 -16.39 -2.52
N MET A 508 -13.38 -17.58 -3.10
CA MET A 508 -12.56 -18.65 -2.51
C MET A 508 -11.06 -18.31 -2.62
N THR A 509 -10.58 -17.43 -1.76
CA THR A 509 -9.17 -17.04 -1.67
C THR A 509 -8.34 -18.13 -0.98
N PRO A 510 -6.99 -18.12 -1.11
CA PRO A 510 -6.12 -19.01 -0.34
C PRO A 510 -6.38 -18.96 1.18
N SER A 511 -6.68 -17.78 1.74
CA SER A 511 -7.09 -17.67 3.15
C SER A 511 -8.44 -18.33 3.45
N ALA A 512 -9.42 -18.23 2.55
CA ALA A 512 -10.75 -18.82 2.74
C ALA A 512 -10.70 -20.36 2.86
N MET A 513 -9.70 -21.00 2.25
CA MET A 513 -9.49 -22.46 2.33
C MET A 513 -9.20 -22.97 3.75
N TYR A 514 -8.81 -22.09 4.68
CA TYR A 514 -8.50 -22.43 6.08
C TYR A 514 -9.65 -22.17 7.05
N ALA A 515 -10.79 -21.70 6.55
CA ALA A 515 -11.96 -21.43 7.39
C ALA A 515 -12.55 -22.73 7.97
N ASP A 516 -12.99 -22.68 9.22
CA ASP A 516 -13.93 -23.67 9.78
C ASP A 516 -15.37 -23.29 9.43
N LEU A 517 -15.65 -22.00 9.36
CA LEU A 517 -16.90 -21.40 8.89
C LEU A 517 -16.60 -20.31 7.85
N LEU A 518 -17.18 -20.44 6.67
CA LEU A 518 -17.02 -19.53 5.54
C LEU A 518 -18.36 -18.86 5.22
N LEU A 519 -18.40 -17.53 5.28
CA LEU A 519 -19.60 -16.72 5.05
C LEU A 519 -19.45 -15.83 3.81
N PRO A 520 -20.45 -15.79 2.91
CA PRO A 520 -20.46 -14.82 1.84
C PRO A 520 -21.01 -13.48 2.30
N GLU A 521 -20.33 -12.39 1.93
CA GLU A 521 -20.86 -11.04 2.07
C GLU A 521 -21.13 -10.38 0.71
N THR A 522 -21.94 -9.32 0.71
CA THR A 522 -22.15 -8.45 -0.46
C THR A 522 -20.83 -7.84 -0.94
N SER A 523 -20.64 -7.80 -2.26
CA SER A 523 -19.60 -6.93 -2.85
C SER A 523 -20.05 -5.47 -2.85
N TYR A 524 -19.13 -4.53 -3.07
CA TYR A 524 -19.46 -3.10 -3.11
C TYR A 524 -20.40 -2.71 -4.25
N LEU A 525 -20.63 -3.60 -5.23
CA LEU A 525 -21.63 -3.44 -6.29
C LEU A 525 -23.01 -3.99 -5.91
N GLU A 526 -23.09 -4.83 -4.88
CA GLU A 526 -24.32 -5.42 -4.31
C GLU A 526 -24.73 -4.73 -2.99
N ALA A 527 -23.92 -3.80 -2.50
CA ALA A 527 -24.08 -3.08 -1.24
C ALA A 527 -24.77 -1.73 -1.42
N GLU A 528 -25.34 -1.20 -0.33
CA GLU A 528 -25.64 0.22 -0.18
C GLU A 528 -24.81 0.79 0.97
N ASP A 529 -24.30 2.02 0.84
CA ASP A 529 -23.51 2.70 1.89
C ASP A 529 -23.37 4.20 1.58
N LEU A 530 -22.96 5.00 2.56
CA LEU A 530 -22.48 6.37 2.36
C LEU A 530 -20.99 6.41 2.68
N VAL A 531 -20.16 6.79 1.71
CA VAL A 531 -18.70 6.74 1.83
C VAL A 531 -18.06 8.04 1.33
N ASP A 532 -16.80 8.29 1.68
CA ASP A 532 -15.98 9.40 1.14
C ASP A 532 -14.73 8.93 0.40
N SER A 533 -14.02 9.82 -0.30
CA SER A 533 -12.68 9.49 -0.79
C SER A 533 -11.77 9.01 0.36
N SER A 534 -10.86 8.07 0.07
CA SER A 534 -10.02 7.46 1.11
C SER A 534 -8.65 8.15 1.20
N TYR A 535 -7.73 7.59 1.98
CA TYR A 535 -6.49 8.22 2.42
C TYR A 535 -5.49 8.59 1.30
N ALA A 536 -5.70 8.14 0.05
CA ALA A 536 -4.86 8.44 -1.11
C ALA A 536 -5.57 9.33 -2.15
N ALA A 537 -6.62 10.05 -1.73
CA ALA A 537 -7.30 11.04 -2.55
C ALA A 537 -6.54 12.38 -2.61
N GLY A 538 -5.61 12.62 -1.69
CA GLY A 538 -4.85 13.87 -1.63
C GLY A 538 -5.69 15.04 -1.10
N SER A 539 -5.44 16.23 -1.60
CA SER A 539 -6.21 17.44 -1.37
C SER A 539 -7.65 17.37 -1.91
N HIS A 540 -7.92 16.60 -2.98
CA HIS A 540 -9.27 16.45 -3.54
C HIS A 540 -10.06 15.38 -2.78
N ASN A 541 -11.15 15.80 -2.14
CA ASN A 541 -11.98 14.92 -1.34
C ASN A 541 -13.46 15.02 -1.70
N TYR A 542 -14.17 13.90 -1.65
CA TYR A 542 -15.53 13.81 -2.16
C TYR A 542 -16.38 12.79 -1.40
N MET A 543 -17.69 12.92 -1.47
CA MET A 543 -18.67 12.02 -0.84
C MET A 543 -19.48 11.28 -1.90
N ILE A 544 -19.71 9.98 -1.70
CA ILE A 544 -20.39 9.08 -2.64
C ILE A 544 -21.50 8.32 -1.91
N ALA A 545 -22.72 8.34 -2.46
CA ALA A 545 -23.74 7.37 -2.11
C ALA A 545 -23.56 6.11 -2.98
N ILE A 546 -23.27 4.98 -2.33
CA ILE A 546 -23.22 3.67 -2.99
C ILE A 546 -24.63 3.07 -2.97
N GLN A 547 -25.06 2.61 -4.14
CA GLN A 547 -26.35 1.96 -4.35
C GLN A 547 -26.15 0.48 -4.66
N LYS A 548 -27.18 -0.33 -4.34
CA LYS A 548 -27.28 -1.70 -4.85
C LYS A 548 -27.44 -1.65 -6.37
N THR A 549 -26.35 -1.88 -7.11
CA THR A 549 -26.36 -1.78 -8.57
C THR A 549 -27.04 -2.98 -9.21
N VAL A 550 -27.00 -4.12 -8.54
CA VAL A 550 -27.75 -5.33 -8.86
C VAL A 550 -28.30 -5.92 -7.57
N LYS A 551 -29.33 -6.77 -7.68
CA LYS A 551 -29.76 -7.56 -6.53
C LYS A 551 -28.59 -8.43 -6.05
N PRO A 552 -28.34 -8.52 -4.73
CA PRO A 552 -27.37 -9.45 -4.18
C PRO A 552 -27.60 -10.86 -4.72
N MET A 553 -26.55 -11.47 -5.28
CA MET A 553 -26.68 -12.78 -5.91
C MET A 553 -26.72 -13.90 -4.86
N TRP A 554 -27.45 -14.97 -5.15
CA TRP A 554 -27.55 -16.16 -4.29
C TRP A 554 -28.07 -15.82 -2.87
N GLU A 555 -27.36 -16.25 -1.83
CA GLU A 555 -27.71 -16.02 -0.42
C GLU A 555 -26.75 -15.04 0.26
N VAL A 556 -26.04 -14.20 -0.51
CA VAL A 556 -25.11 -13.23 0.09
C VAL A 556 -25.86 -12.16 0.88
N ARG A 557 -25.29 -11.73 2.01
CA ARG A 557 -25.90 -10.74 2.92
C ARG A 557 -24.92 -9.63 3.24
N SER A 558 -25.44 -8.47 3.67
CA SER A 558 -24.59 -7.42 4.22
C SER A 558 -23.95 -7.88 5.53
N THR A 559 -22.71 -7.45 5.79
CA THR A 559 -22.05 -7.75 7.06
C THR A 559 -22.82 -7.17 8.26
N TYR A 560 -23.55 -6.06 8.06
CA TYR A 560 -24.40 -5.46 9.09
C TYR A 560 -25.50 -6.43 9.53
N ASP A 561 -26.21 -7.04 8.58
CA ASP A 561 -27.30 -7.97 8.87
C ASP A 561 -26.78 -9.29 9.46
N ILE A 562 -25.63 -9.78 9.00
CA ILE A 562 -24.95 -10.94 9.57
C ILE A 562 -24.66 -10.70 11.05
N CYS A 563 -24.02 -9.57 11.39
CA CYS A 563 -23.71 -9.22 12.78
C CYS A 563 -24.97 -8.98 13.63
N ALA A 564 -26.03 -8.41 13.06
CA ALA A 564 -27.30 -8.21 13.76
C ALA A 564 -27.98 -9.53 14.15
N ASP A 565 -27.86 -10.57 13.33
CA ASP A 565 -28.39 -11.90 13.64
C ASP A 565 -27.53 -12.63 14.68
N ILE A 566 -26.21 -12.52 14.60
CA ILE A 566 -25.30 -13.02 15.66
C ILE A 566 -25.63 -12.34 17.00
N ALA A 567 -25.80 -11.02 16.99
CA ALA A 567 -26.25 -10.28 18.18
C ALA A 567 -27.63 -10.76 18.67
N GLY A 568 -28.53 -11.15 17.77
CA GLY A 568 -29.84 -11.73 18.11
C GLY A 568 -29.73 -13.02 18.91
N HIS A 569 -28.86 -13.95 18.51
CA HIS A 569 -28.61 -15.18 19.27
C HIS A 569 -28.01 -14.92 20.66
N LEU A 570 -27.40 -13.75 20.87
CA LEU A 570 -26.83 -13.30 22.14
C LEU A 570 -27.79 -12.42 22.96
N GLY A 571 -29.01 -12.16 22.47
CA GLY A 571 -29.97 -11.26 23.12
C GLY A 571 -29.63 -9.76 23.01
N LEU A 572 -28.75 -9.38 22.09
CA LEU A 572 -28.20 -8.02 21.94
C LEU A 572 -28.64 -7.30 20.65
N ARG A 573 -29.63 -7.83 19.91
CA ARG A 573 -30.04 -7.27 18.62
C ARG A 573 -30.48 -5.80 18.69
N GLU A 574 -31.28 -5.44 19.69
CA GLU A 574 -31.75 -4.06 19.85
C GLU A 574 -30.61 -3.09 20.15
N GLN A 575 -29.66 -3.49 21.00
CA GLN A 575 -28.47 -2.70 21.31
C GLN A 575 -27.55 -2.57 20.08
N TYR A 576 -27.41 -3.66 19.31
CA TYR A 576 -26.60 -3.62 18.09
C TYR A 576 -27.23 -2.73 17.01
N THR A 577 -28.54 -2.83 16.77
CA THR A 577 -29.20 -2.13 15.66
C THR A 577 -29.66 -0.72 16.02
N GLU A 578 -29.94 -0.45 17.30
CA GLU A 578 -30.64 0.74 17.77
C GLU A 578 -31.95 1.01 17.00
N GLY A 579 -32.64 -0.07 16.61
CA GLY A 579 -33.87 0.00 15.81
C GLY A 579 -33.68 0.46 14.36
N ARG A 580 -32.43 0.53 13.86
CA ARG A 580 -32.10 0.98 12.50
C ARG A 580 -31.68 -0.17 11.58
N THR A 581 -32.05 -0.05 10.32
CA THR A 581 -31.45 -0.80 9.21
C THR A 581 -30.12 -0.16 8.79
N GLN A 582 -29.32 -0.88 8.00
CA GLN A 582 -28.08 -0.33 7.44
C GLN A 582 -28.31 0.96 6.64
N ALA A 583 -29.36 1.00 5.81
CA ALA A 583 -29.70 2.18 5.01
C ALA A 583 -30.06 3.39 5.88
N GLN A 584 -30.77 3.17 7.00
CA GLN A 584 -31.10 4.24 7.96
C GLN A 584 -29.87 4.78 8.70
N TRP A 585 -28.83 3.96 8.92
CA TRP A 585 -27.54 4.46 9.42
C TRP A 585 -26.87 5.38 8.40
N ALA A 586 -26.83 5.00 7.13
CA ALA A 586 -26.26 5.84 6.06
C ALA A 586 -26.99 7.18 5.93
N GLU A 587 -28.33 7.16 5.96
CA GLU A 587 -29.16 8.38 5.96
C GLU A 587 -28.88 9.25 7.18
N MET A 588 -28.77 8.67 8.39
CA MET A 588 -28.46 9.43 9.59
C MET A 588 -27.07 10.10 9.52
N HIS A 589 -26.05 9.38 9.02
CA HIS A 589 -24.72 9.96 8.79
C HIS A 589 -24.76 11.11 7.78
N TYR A 590 -25.56 10.98 6.72
CA TYR A 590 -25.77 12.06 5.77
C TYR A 590 -26.37 13.30 6.45
N GLN A 591 -27.41 13.12 7.27
CA GLN A 591 -28.06 14.24 7.97
C GLN A 591 -27.09 14.96 8.93
N GLN A 592 -26.24 14.23 9.65
CA GLN A 592 -25.21 14.83 10.52
C GLN A 592 -24.21 15.70 9.74
N ILE A 593 -23.90 15.35 8.49
CA ILE A 593 -23.05 16.16 7.62
C ILE A 593 -23.81 17.39 7.15
N ARG A 594 -25.07 17.21 6.73
CA ARG A 594 -25.93 18.27 6.23
C ARG A 594 -26.24 19.35 7.28
N GLU A 595 -26.40 18.97 8.55
CA GLU A 595 -26.50 19.92 9.67
C GLU A 595 -25.34 20.94 9.70
N LYS A 596 -24.14 20.50 9.31
CA LYS A 596 -22.93 21.33 9.22
C LYS A 596 -22.73 21.96 7.83
N ARG A 597 -23.46 21.48 6.82
CA ARG A 597 -23.36 21.88 5.41
C ARG A 597 -24.76 22.01 4.77
N PRO A 598 -25.53 23.06 5.11
CA PRO A 598 -26.95 23.16 4.73
C PRO A 598 -27.22 23.27 3.22
N TYR A 599 -26.19 23.57 2.42
CA TYR A 599 -26.28 23.59 0.95
C TYR A 599 -26.43 22.20 0.32
N LEU A 600 -26.13 21.13 1.08
CA LEU A 600 -26.31 19.77 0.60
C LEU A 600 -27.82 19.47 0.41
N PRO A 601 -28.19 18.76 -0.67
CA PRO A 601 -29.58 18.49 -0.99
C PRO A 601 -30.26 17.55 0.04
N GLU A 602 -31.57 17.35 -0.06
CA GLU A 602 -32.25 16.32 0.74
C GLU A 602 -31.74 14.91 0.39
N TRP A 603 -31.76 13.98 1.34
CA TRP A 603 -31.24 12.61 1.14
C TRP A 603 -31.90 11.88 -0.03
N SER A 604 -33.20 12.11 -0.24
CA SER A 604 -33.98 11.56 -1.36
C SER A 604 -33.41 11.92 -2.73
N VAL A 605 -32.73 13.06 -2.84
CA VAL A 605 -32.03 13.53 -4.05
C VAL A 605 -30.57 13.09 -4.02
N ALA A 606 -29.88 13.33 -2.91
CA ALA A 606 -28.45 13.07 -2.76
C ALA A 606 -28.06 11.63 -3.10
N LYS A 607 -28.85 10.66 -2.64
CA LYS A 607 -28.59 9.23 -2.86
C LYS A 607 -28.62 8.79 -4.33
N GLU A 608 -29.19 9.60 -5.22
CA GLU A 608 -29.30 9.32 -6.66
C GLU A 608 -28.24 10.05 -7.50
N MET A 609 -27.42 10.91 -6.89
CA MET A 609 -26.42 11.74 -7.61
C MET A 609 -25.11 11.01 -7.90
N GLY A 610 -24.82 9.91 -7.20
CA GLY A 610 -23.49 9.32 -7.17
C GLY A 610 -22.53 10.13 -6.30
N VAL A 611 -21.68 10.94 -6.92
CA VAL A 611 -20.82 11.89 -6.19
C VAL A 611 -21.69 13.06 -5.72
N ILE A 612 -21.92 13.16 -4.41
CA ILE A 612 -22.82 14.15 -3.82
C ILE A 612 -22.16 15.52 -3.73
N ASP A 613 -20.89 15.55 -3.30
CA ASP A 613 -20.14 16.78 -3.07
C ASP A 613 -18.63 16.54 -3.26
N GLN A 614 -17.91 17.60 -3.61
CA GLN A 614 -16.47 17.59 -3.84
C GLN A 614 -15.85 18.86 -3.25
N ARG A 615 -14.70 18.71 -2.57
CA ARG A 615 -13.95 19.80 -1.94
C ARG A 615 -12.46 19.64 -2.20
N ILE A 616 -11.74 20.75 -2.11
CA ILE A 616 -10.29 20.80 -2.18
C ILE A 616 -9.77 21.30 -0.83
N ALA A 617 -8.69 20.70 -0.35
CA ALA A 617 -8.00 21.17 0.84
C ALA A 617 -7.50 22.61 0.65
N THR A 618 -7.53 23.41 1.70
CA THR A 618 -6.96 24.75 1.68
C THR A 618 -5.43 24.70 1.55
N GLU A 619 -4.79 25.81 1.23
CA GLU A 619 -3.32 25.91 1.22
C GLU A 619 -2.73 25.55 2.60
N GLN A 620 -3.33 26.05 3.68
CA GLN A 620 -2.91 25.74 5.05
C GLN A 620 -3.00 24.23 5.36
N GLN A 621 -4.07 23.56 4.92
CA GLN A 621 -4.22 22.11 5.08
C GLN A 621 -3.21 21.31 4.25
N SER A 622 -2.66 21.92 3.19
CA SER A 622 -1.78 21.26 2.23
C SER A 622 -0.31 21.34 2.57
N LEU A 623 0.10 22.20 3.50
CA LEU A 623 1.50 22.43 3.85
C LEU A 623 1.81 21.92 5.26
N ALA A 624 2.51 20.79 5.35
CA ALA A 624 2.96 20.27 6.63
C ALA A 624 4.04 21.17 7.26
N PHE A 625 3.96 21.35 8.57
CA PHE A 625 4.91 22.13 9.39
C PHE A 625 5.00 23.62 9.06
N ALA A 626 4.00 24.21 8.39
CA ALA A 626 3.98 25.64 8.10
C ALA A 626 4.10 26.49 9.37
N ASP A 627 3.24 26.23 10.37
CA ASP A 627 3.19 27.00 11.62
C ASP A 627 4.45 26.79 12.47
N PHE A 628 4.94 25.53 12.58
CA PHE A 628 6.21 25.21 13.23
C PHE A 628 7.40 25.92 12.57
N ARG A 629 7.42 25.99 11.23
CA ARG A 629 8.49 26.66 10.49
C ARG A 629 8.44 28.17 10.70
N ALA A 630 7.25 28.76 10.76
CA ALA A 630 7.07 30.19 11.00
C ALA A 630 7.49 30.59 12.42
N ASP A 631 7.06 29.83 13.43
CA ASP A 631 7.40 30.04 14.83
C ASP A 631 7.41 28.70 15.60
N ALA A 632 8.61 28.16 15.81
CA ALA A 632 8.81 26.87 16.47
C ALA A 632 8.54 26.91 17.97
N GLU A 633 8.63 28.08 18.61
CA GLU A 633 8.36 28.21 20.06
C GLU A 633 6.86 28.28 20.32
N ALA A 634 6.12 29.01 19.48
CA ALA A 634 4.67 29.10 19.56
C ALA A 634 3.96 27.84 19.04
N ASN A 635 4.57 27.11 18.10
CA ASN A 635 3.98 25.93 17.45
C ASN A 635 4.93 24.72 17.49
N PRO A 636 5.32 24.24 18.69
CA PRO A 636 6.24 23.11 18.81
C PRO A 636 5.63 21.83 18.24
N LEU A 637 6.48 20.94 17.73
CA LEU A 637 6.06 19.59 17.33
C LEU A 637 5.67 18.75 18.55
N SER A 638 4.93 17.66 18.33
CA SER A 638 4.50 16.74 19.40
C SER A 638 5.60 15.78 19.89
N THR A 639 6.82 15.91 19.36
CA THR A 639 8.03 15.28 19.90
C THR A 639 8.34 15.76 21.33
N PRO A 640 9.01 14.95 22.17
CA PRO A 640 9.43 15.38 23.51
C PRO A 640 10.17 16.72 23.58
N SER A 641 11.03 17.01 22.59
CA SER A 641 11.78 18.27 22.53
C SER A 641 11.02 19.47 21.93
N GLY A 642 9.82 19.26 21.37
CA GLY A 642 9.13 20.25 20.54
C GLY A 642 9.75 20.52 19.16
N LYS A 643 10.80 19.79 18.77
CA LYS A 643 11.62 19.99 17.57
C LYS A 643 11.73 18.71 16.74
N ILE A 644 12.35 18.78 15.57
CA ILE A 644 12.67 17.58 14.78
C ILE A 644 13.80 16.80 15.47
N GLU A 645 13.52 15.57 15.91
CA GLU A 645 14.49 14.72 16.62
C GLU A 645 15.28 13.83 15.64
N ILE A 646 16.43 14.33 15.19
CA ILE A 646 17.41 13.54 14.43
C ILE A 646 18.03 12.50 15.37
N TYR A 647 18.43 12.92 16.57
CA TYR A 647 18.68 12.01 17.68
C TYR A 647 17.42 11.90 18.53
N SER A 648 16.88 10.68 18.68
CA SER A 648 15.74 10.43 19.56
C SER A 648 16.20 9.77 20.85
N GLN A 649 16.09 10.50 21.97
CA GLN A 649 16.38 9.95 23.29
C GLN A 649 15.45 8.77 23.63
N ALA A 650 14.18 8.85 23.23
CA ALA A 650 13.23 7.78 23.46
C ALA A 650 13.63 6.47 22.74
N LEU A 651 14.23 6.54 21.55
CA LEU A 651 14.79 5.35 20.89
C LEU A 651 16.03 4.81 21.60
N ALA A 652 16.90 5.70 22.12
CA ALA A 652 18.05 5.31 22.93
C ALA A 652 17.62 4.54 24.19
N ASP A 653 16.57 5.00 24.87
CA ASP A 653 16.03 4.37 26.08
C ASP A 653 15.37 3.01 25.75
N LEU A 654 14.67 2.92 24.62
CA LEU A 654 14.10 1.65 24.15
C LEU A 654 15.18 0.62 23.85
N ALA A 655 16.29 1.04 23.23
CA ALA A 655 17.41 0.15 22.92
C ALA A 655 18.04 -0.49 24.16
N GLN A 656 17.98 0.18 25.32
CA GLN A 656 18.50 -0.35 26.59
C GLN A 656 17.52 -1.30 27.29
N THR A 657 16.22 -1.14 27.06
CA THR A 657 15.16 -1.88 27.77
C THR A 657 14.62 -3.05 26.98
N TRP A 658 14.72 -3.02 25.65
CA TRP A 658 14.24 -4.08 24.78
C TRP A 658 15.25 -5.21 24.66
N THR A 659 14.74 -6.43 24.65
CA THR A 659 15.53 -7.63 24.33
C THR A 659 15.35 -7.91 22.85
N LEU A 660 16.41 -7.68 22.07
CA LEU A 660 16.43 -7.87 20.63
C LEU A 660 17.18 -9.16 20.25
N PRO A 661 16.82 -9.82 19.14
CA PRO A 661 17.63 -10.89 18.55
C PRO A 661 19.07 -10.42 18.27
N GLU A 662 19.99 -11.39 18.27
CA GLU A 662 21.41 -11.11 18.00
C GLU A 662 21.61 -10.41 16.65
N GLY A 663 22.37 -9.31 16.67
CA GLY A 663 22.67 -8.50 15.47
C GLY A 663 21.62 -7.43 15.13
N GLU A 664 20.49 -7.39 15.83
CA GLU A 664 19.52 -6.29 15.71
C GLU A 664 19.84 -5.14 16.67
N ARG A 665 19.41 -3.93 16.29
CA ARG A 665 19.49 -2.75 17.14
C ARG A 665 18.36 -1.77 16.83
N ILE A 666 18.08 -0.89 17.79
CA ILE A 666 17.20 0.27 17.64
C ILE A 666 18.07 1.53 17.80
N PRO A 667 18.63 2.08 16.70
CA PRO A 667 19.47 3.26 16.77
C PRO A 667 18.71 4.54 17.16
N ALA A 668 19.35 5.37 17.97
CA ALA A 668 18.89 6.72 18.28
C ALA A 668 19.00 7.67 17.07
N LEU A 669 19.94 7.44 16.16
CA LEU A 669 20.16 8.19 14.93
C LEU A 669 19.56 7.49 13.70
N PRO A 670 19.25 8.22 12.61
CA PRO A 670 18.83 7.65 11.33
C PRO A 670 20.02 7.08 10.54
N GLU A 671 20.66 6.06 11.09
CA GLU A 671 21.85 5.43 10.51
C GLU A 671 21.51 4.27 9.56
N PHE A 672 22.40 4.01 8.59
CA PHE A 672 22.32 2.82 7.76
C PHE A 672 22.59 1.56 8.58
N CYS A 673 21.56 0.70 8.69
CA CYS A 673 21.64 -0.62 9.28
C CYS A 673 21.61 -1.69 8.17
N PRO A 674 22.71 -2.44 7.93
CA PRO A 674 22.72 -3.52 6.95
C PRO A 674 21.66 -4.58 7.25
N ALA A 675 20.86 -4.94 6.25
CA ALA A 675 19.92 -6.05 6.38
C ALA A 675 20.65 -7.39 6.25
N LYS A 676 20.19 -8.41 7.00
CA LYS A 676 20.76 -9.77 6.98
C LYS A 676 20.75 -10.38 5.57
N GLU A 677 19.60 -10.31 4.89
CA GLU A 677 19.44 -10.68 3.48
C GLU A 677 19.68 -9.44 2.59
N SER A 678 20.94 -9.09 2.38
CA SER A 678 21.37 -7.99 1.51
C SER A 678 22.56 -8.41 0.64
N HIS A 679 22.86 -7.63 -0.41
CA HIS A 679 24.04 -7.87 -1.27
C HIS A 679 25.39 -7.71 -0.54
N LEU A 680 25.39 -7.16 0.68
CA LEU A 680 26.57 -7.03 1.53
C LEU A 680 26.90 -8.35 2.24
N ASN A 681 25.93 -9.25 2.40
CA ASN A 681 26.16 -10.57 3.00
C ASN A 681 26.73 -11.55 1.97
N LYS A 682 28.06 -11.64 1.89
CA LYS A 682 28.78 -12.49 0.90
C LYS A 682 28.51 -13.98 1.07
N ALA A 683 28.29 -14.45 2.30
CA ALA A 683 27.97 -15.85 2.55
C ALA A 683 26.59 -16.23 1.98
N LEU A 684 25.56 -15.41 2.22
CA LEU A 684 24.23 -15.68 1.68
C LEU A 684 24.15 -15.45 0.17
N THR A 685 24.81 -14.42 -0.36
CA THR A 685 24.81 -14.13 -1.80
C THR A 685 25.56 -15.17 -2.64
N ALA A 686 26.49 -15.93 -2.05
CA ALA A 686 27.09 -17.09 -2.71
C ALA A 686 26.07 -18.22 -2.97
N LYS A 687 25.02 -18.32 -2.15
CA LYS A 687 23.93 -19.29 -2.29
C LYS A 687 22.76 -18.74 -3.10
N TYR A 688 22.40 -17.48 -2.85
CA TYR A 688 21.25 -16.79 -3.42
C TYR A 688 21.68 -15.39 -3.92
N PRO A 689 22.17 -15.28 -5.16
CA PRO A 689 22.89 -14.08 -5.61
C PRO A 689 22.00 -12.88 -5.95
N LEU A 690 20.68 -13.04 -6.06
CA LEU A 690 19.77 -11.98 -6.47
C LEU A 690 19.00 -11.41 -5.28
N GLN A 691 19.03 -10.09 -5.09
CA GLN A 691 18.10 -9.40 -4.18
C GLN A 691 16.71 -9.36 -4.82
N LEU A 692 15.69 -9.89 -4.14
CA LEU A 692 14.31 -9.89 -4.61
C LEU A 692 13.45 -8.88 -3.84
N SER A 693 12.86 -7.94 -4.56
CA SER A 693 11.82 -7.03 -4.04
C SER A 693 10.45 -7.33 -4.64
N GLY A 694 9.41 -7.19 -3.82
CA GLY A 694 8.04 -7.12 -4.30
C GLY A 694 7.74 -5.76 -4.93
N PHE A 695 6.74 -5.70 -5.81
CA PHE A 695 6.14 -4.45 -6.26
C PHE A 695 4.63 -4.62 -6.46
N HIS A 696 3.87 -3.55 -6.23
CA HIS A 696 2.46 -3.52 -6.62
C HIS A 696 2.36 -3.31 -8.13
N THR A 697 1.57 -4.15 -8.79
CA THR A 697 1.31 -4.05 -10.24
C THR A 697 0.00 -3.32 -10.53
N LYS A 698 -0.22 -3.03 -11.81
CA LYS A 698 -1.45 -2.44 -12.32
C LYS A 698 -2.63 -3.42 -12.29
N GLY A 699 -2.35 -4.72 -12.48
CA GLY A 699 -3.34 -5.78 -12.62
C GLY A 699 -4.12 -6.13 -11.35
N HIS A 700 -3.55 -5.87 -10.17
CA HIS A 700 -4.20 -6.15 -8.89
C HIS A 700 -3.90 -5.08 -7.84
N THR A 701 -4.69 -5.09 -6.76
CA THR A 701 -4.45 -4.26 -5.57
C THR A 701 -4.26 -5.23 -4.42
N HIS A 702 -3.01 -5.39 -3.97
CA HIS A 702 -2.66 -6.55 -3.15
C HIS A 702 -3.13 -7.82 -3.86
N SER A 703 -3.79 -8.74 -3.17
CA SER A 703 -4.37 -9.93 -3.81
C SER A 703 -5.76 -9.74 -4.39
N THR A 704 -6.36 -8.56 -4.29
CA THR A 704 -7.67 -8.31 -4.92
C THR A 704 -7.47 -8.18 -6.42
N TYR A 705 -8.39 -8.74 -7.22
CA TYR A 705 -8.36 -8.84 -8.68
C TYR A 705 -7.46 -9.95 -9.27
N SER A 706 -6.71 -10.71 -8.45
CA SER A 706 -5.84 -11.80 -8.95
C SER A 706 -6.60 -12.87 -9.77
N ASN A 707 -7.90 -13.04 -9.55
CA ASN A 707 -8.74 -13.98 -10.27
C ASN A 707 -9.56 -13.36 -11.43
N VAL A 708 -9.24 -12.13 -11.83
CA VAL A 708 -9.87 -11.47 -12.98
C VAL A 708 -9.03 -11.73 -14.23
N LEU A 709 -9.43 -12.73 -15.01
CA LEU A 709 -8.68 -13.20 -16.19
C LEU A 709 -8.32 -12.08 -17.18
N MET A 710 -9.25 -11.17 -17.48
CA MET A 710 -8.99 -10.06 -18.40
C MET A 710 -7.89 -9.11 -17.90
N LEU A 711 -7.74 -8.95 -16.58
CA LEU A 711 -6.67 -8.14 -16.00
C LEU A 711 -5.34 -8.87 -16.02
N HIS A 712 -5.36 -10.18 -15.75
CA HIS A 712 -4.17 -11.02 -15.84
C HIS A 712 -3.64 -11.12 -17.28
N GLU A 713 -4.53 -11.16 -18.29
CA GLU A 713 -4.13 -11.11 -19.70
C GLU A 713 -3.52 -9.76 -20.08
N ALA A 714 -4.12 -8.65 -19.62
CA ALA A 714 -3.63 -7.30 -19.92
C ALA A 714 -2.34 -6.93 -19.16
N VAL A 715 -2.17 -7.46 -17.95
CA VAL A 715 -1.05 -7.18 -17.06
C VAL A 715 -0.60 -8.50 -16.43
N PRO A 716 0.18 -9.33 -17.15
CA PRO A 716 0.62 -10.63 -16.64
C PRO A 716 1.60 -10.46 -15.48
N ASP A 717 1.54 -11.41 -14.54
CA ASP A 717 2.51 -11.49 -13.47
C ASP A 717 3.78 -12.21 -13.95
N GLU A 718 4.91 -11.50 -13.92
CA GLU A 718 6.20 -11.98 -14.41
C GLU A 718 7.31 -11.54 -13.45
N VAL A 719 8.31 -12.40 -13.18
CA VAL A 719 9.51 -11.97 -12.45
C VAL A 719 10.45 -11.21 -13.37
N TRP A 720 10.81 -9.98 -12.98
CA TRP A 720 11.71 -9.13 -13.75
C TRP A 720 13.15 -9.50 -13.40
N ILE A 721 13.96 -9.69 -14.43
CA ILE A 721 15.40 -9.99 -14.31
C ILE A 721 16.18 -9.14 -15.33
N ASN A 722 17.34 -8.64 -14.92
CA ASN A 722 18.23 -7.88 -15.81
C ASN A 722 18.84 -8.80 -16.90
N PRO A 723 19.09 -8.32 -18.14
CA PRO A 723 19.75 -9.10 -19.18
C PRO A 723 21.09 -9.71 -18.79
N ILE A 724 21.89 -9.04 -17.95
CA ILE A 724 23.18 -9.57 -17.48
C ILE A 724 22.96 -10.83 -16.64
N ASP A 725 22.05 -10.77 -15.67
CA ASP A 725 21.73 -11.91 -14.80
C ASP A 725 21.00 -13.04 -15.53
N ALA A 726 20.12 -12.69 -16.46
CA ALA A 726 19.42 -13.65 -17.31
C ALA A 726 20.37 -14.39 -18.26
N SER A 727 21.35 -13.69 -18.84
CA SER A 727 22.35 -14.30 -19.73
C SER A 727 23.20 -15.32 -19.00
N ALA A 728 23.64 -15.00 -17.77
CA ALA A 728 24.39 -15.95 -16.92
C ALA A 728 23.58 -17.24 -16.63
N ARG A 729 22.25 -17.14 -16.64
CA ARG A 729 21.30 -18.24 -16.39
C ARG A 729 20.69 -18.84 -17.66
N GLN A 730 21.09 -18.37 -18.84
CA GLN A 730 20.53 -18.79 -20.14
C GLN A 730 18.99 -18.66 -20.21
N LEU A 731 18.46 -17.55 -19.69
CA LEU A 731 17.03 -17.24 -19.65
C LEU A 731 16.65 -16.23 -20.73
N LYS A 732 15.43 -16.36 -21.26
CA LYS A 732 14.77 -15.45 -22.20
C LYS A 732 13.38 -15.10 -21.69
N SER A 733 12.88 -13.92 -22.05
CA SER A 733 11.52 -13.50 -21.67
C SER A 733 10.48 -14.55 -22.10
N GLY A 734 9.54 -14.84 -21.19
CA GLY A 734 8.52 -15.86 -21.37
C GLY A 734 8.92 -17.26 -20.89
N ASP A 735 10.21 -17.51 -20.63
CA ASP A 735 10.63 -18.78 -20.00
C ASP A 735 9.96 -18.95 -18.64
N ARG A 736 9.41 -20.13 -18.37
CA ARG A 736 8.99 -20.53 -17.03
C ARG A 736 10.22 -20.73 -16.16
N VAL A 737 10.20 -20.14 -14.97
CA VAL A 737 11.34 -20.18 -14.05
C VAL A 737 10.89 -20.54 -12.64
N HIS A 738 11.76 -21.22 -11.91
CA HIS A 738 11.69 -21.33 -10.46
C HIS A 738 12.48 -20.18 -9.84
N VAL A 739 11.79 -19.35 -9.05
CA VAL A 739 12.39 -18.39 -8.13
C VAL A 739 12.36 -19.04 -6.75
N PHE A 740 13.51 -19.21 -6.10
CA PHE A 740 13.58 -20.01 -4.88
C PHE A 740 14.61 -19.54 -3.87
N ASN A 741 14.35 -19.91 -2.63
CA ASN A 741 15.29 -19.90 -1.51
C ASN A 741 14.96 -21.03 -0.53
N ASP A 742 15.52 -21.01 0.68
CA ASP A 742 15.30 -22.06 1.69
C ASP A 742 13.84 -22.17 2.15
N ARG A 743 13.01 -21.13 1.92
CA ARG A 743 11.62 -21.07 2.40
C ARG A 743 10.63 -21.66 1.39
N GLY A 744 10.98 -21.70 0.11
CA GLY A 744 10.12 -22.27 -0.92
C GLY A 744 10.55 -21.98 -2.35
N VAL A 745 9.72 -22.44 -3.27
CA VAL A 745 9.88 -22.30 -4.72
C VAL A 745 8.60 -21.72 -5.30
N VAL A 746 8.73 -20.70 -6.14
CA VAL A 746 7.64 -20.07 -6.88
C VAL A 746 7.90 -20.25 -8.37
N GLU A 747 6.90 -20.66 -9.13
CA GLU A 747 6.98 -20.81 -10.58
C GLU A 747 6.13 -19.77 -11.31
N LEU A 748 6.78 -18.95 -12.14
CA LEU A 748 6.13 -17.93 -12.97
C LEU A 748 6.97 -17.66 -14.24
N PRO A 749 6.44 -16.95 -15.25
CA PRO A 749 7.24 -16.53 -16.40
C PRO A 749 8.24 -15.45 -15.99
N CYS A 750 9.41 -15.44 -16.62
CA CYS A 750 10.37 -14.34 -16.45
C CYS A 750 10.23 -13.27 -17.54
N LYS A 751 10.49 -12.01 -17.17
CA LYS A 751 10.62 -10.88 -18.06
C LYS A 751 12.06 -10.36 -18.00
N VAL A 752 12.82 -10.62 -19.06
CA VAL A 752 14.18 -10.09 -19.21
C VAL A 752 14.10 -8.64 -19.67
N THR A 753 14.55 -7.70 -18.83
CA THR A 753 14.35 -6.25 -19.06
C THR A 753 15.46 -5.38 -18.47
N GLN A 754 15.84 -4.32 -19.18
CA GLN A 754 16.79 -3.32 -18.69
C GLN A 754 16.19 -2.37 -17.63
N ARG A 755 14.88 -2.48 -17.34
CA ARG A 755 14.15 -1.64 -16.38
C ARG A 755 14.37 -2.05 -14.91
N ILE A 756 15.45 -2.76 -14.60
CA ILE A 756 15.81 -3.23 -13.26
C ILE A 756 17.34 -3.37 -13.14
N LEU A 757 17.92 -3.11 -11.96
CA LEU A 757 19.37 -3.25 -11.74
C LEU A 757 19.88 -4.69 -11.94
N PRO A 758 21.13 -4.87 -12.40
CA PRO A 758 21.83 -6.13 -12.25
C PRO A 758 21.98 -6.56 -10.78
N GLY A 759 21.91 -7.86 -10.51
CA GLY A 759 21.89 -8.43 -9.16
C GLY A 759 20.55 -8.25 -8.41
N VAL A 760 19.55 -7.66 -9.06
CA VAL A 760 18.23 -7.41 -8.47
C VAL A 760 17.14 -8.04 -9.34
N ALA A 761 16.23 -8.74 -8.69
CA ALA A 761 14.99 -9.25 -9.28
C ALA A 761 13.79 -8.55 -8.64
N ALA A 762 12.69 -8.44 -9.37
CA ALA A 762 11.45 -7.90 -8.84
C ALA A 762 10.25 -8.75 -9.26
N MET A 763 9.34 -9.02 -8.33
CA MET A 763 8.16 -9.85 -8.59
C MET A 763 6.88 -9.12 -8.17
N PRO A 764 5.81 -9.16 -8.98
CA PRO A 764 4.52 -8.63 -8.58
C PRO A 764 4.05 -9.25 -7.26
N GLN A 765 3.60 -8.42 -6.33
CA GLN A 765 2.90 -8.88 -5.14
C GLN A 765 1.40 -8.92 -5.43
N GLY A 766 0.73 -10.00 -5.02
CA GLY A 766 -0.73 -10.10 -5.10
C GLY A 766 -1.25 -11.43 -5.61
N ALA A 767 -0.47 -12.13 -6.44
CA ALA A 767 -0.84 -13.42 -7.00
C ALA A 767 -1.23 -14.41 -5.89
N TRP A 768 -2.25 -15.25 -6.16
CA TRP A 768 -2.76 -16.21 -5.20
C TRP A 768 -1.88 -17.45 -5.15
N THR A 769 -1.41 -17.82 -3.96
CA THR A 769 -0.60 -19.03 -3.79
C THR A 769 -1.38 -20.27 -4.19
N GLN A 770 -0.74 -21.14 -4.97
CA GLN A 770 -1.29 -22.43 -5.38
C GLN A 770 -0.14 -23.44 -5.42
N LEU A 771 -0.16 -24.42 -4.51
CA LEU A 771 0.86 -25.46 -4.52
C LEU A 771 0.50 -26.58 -5.49
N ASP A 772 1.49 -27.06 -6.23
CA ASP A 772 1.43 -28.33 -6.94
C ASP A 772 1.71 -29.53 -6.00
N GLY A 773 1.74 -30.75 -6.56
CA GLY A 773 2.01 -31.97 -5.80
C GLY A 773 3.42 -32.06 -5.20
N ASN A 774 4.36 -31.21 -5.63
CA ASN A 774 5.73 -31.15 -5.16
C ASN A 774 5.97 -30.01 -4.17
N GLY A 775 4.93 -29.23 -3.85
CA GLY A 775 5.04 -28.05 -2.98
C GLY A 775 5.59 -26.80 -3.67
N VAL A 776 5.64 -26.78 -5.00
CA VAL A 776 5.98 -25.58 -5.80
C VAL A 776 4.77 -24.66 -5.88
N ASP A 777 4.95 -23.38 -5.57
CA ASP A 777 3.90 -22.38 -5.74
C ASP A 777 3.80 -21.97 -7.22
N VAL A 778 2.91 -22.63 -7.95
CA VAL A 778 2.60 -22.34 -9.36
C VAL A 778 1.67 -21.14 -9.52
N GLY A 779 1.18 -20.57 -8.41
CA GLY A 779 0.34 -19.39 -8.38
C GLY A 779 1.12 -18.06 -8.42
N GLY A 780 2.44 -18.09 -8.22
CA GLY A 780 3.27 -16.88 -8.33
C GLY A 780 3.35 -16.01 -7.06
N CYS A 781 2.98 -16.52 -5.89
CA CYS A 781 2.93 -15.71 -4.67
C CYS A 781 4.32 -15.43 -4.09
N ILE A 782 4.76 -14.16 -4.15
CA ILE A 782 6.06 -13.73 -3.60
C ILE A 782 6.24 -14.05 -2.12
N ASN A 783 5.16 -14.07 -1.34
CA ASN A 783 5.27 -14.26 0.09
C ASN A 783 5.69 -15.69 0.49
N THR A 784 5.68 -16.63 -0.45
CA THR A 784 6.32 -17.94 -0.30
C THR A 784 7.83 -17.83 -0.10
N LEU A 785 8.45 -16.74 -0.59
CA LEU A 785 9.89 -16.49 -0.54
C LEU A 785 10.29 -15.50 0.56
N THR A 786 9.33 -14.89 1.27
CA THR A 786 9.62 -13.82 2.24
C THR A 786 9.82 -14.33 3.66
N SER A 787 10.57 -13.59 4.47
CA SER A 787 10.86 -13.94 5.86
C SER A 787 9.76 -13.51 6.84
N HIS A 788 9.48 -14.35 7.83
CA HIS A 788 8.64 -13.99 9.00
C HIS A 788 9.37 -13.07 10.00
N HIS A 789 10.69 -12.97 9.92
CA HIS A 789 11.50 -12.19 10.85
C HIS A 789 11.09 -10.69 10.83
N PRO A 790 10.54 -10.10 11.90
CA PRO A 790 10.03 -8.72 11.88
C PRO A 790 11.12 -7.66 12.01
N SER A 791 10.78 -6.39 11.77
CA SER A 791 11.71 -5.27 12.02
C SER A 791 11.91 -5.00 13.53
N PRO A 792 13.09 -4.48 13.97
CA PRO A 792 13.43 -4.39 15.40
C PRO A 792 12.48 -3.53 16.24
N LEU A 793 12.03 -2.38 15.72
CA LEU A 793 11.26 -1.38 16.47
C LEU A 793 9.74 -1.58 16.26
N ALA A 794 9.28 -1.49 15.02
CA ALA A 794 7.86 -1.55 14.69
C ALA A 794 7.27 -2.96 14.79
N LYS A 795 8.14 -3.97 14.86
CA LYS A 795 7.78 -5.38 14.68
C LYS A 795 6.93 -5.59 13.41
N GLY A 796 7.31 -4.84 12.36
CA GLY A 796 6.63 -4.82 11.07
C GLY A 796 7.19 -5.86 10.11
N ASN A 797 6.51 -6.06 8.99
CA ASN A 797 6.88 -7.04 7.97
C ASN A 797 8.01 -6.51 7.06
N PRO A 798 9.10 -7.26 6.84
CA PRO A 798 10.17 -6.84 5.93
C PRO A 798 10.12 -7.56 4.58
N GLN A 799 8.94 -7.60 3.96
CA GLN A 799 8.64 -8.40 2.77
C GLN A 799 9.52 -8.09 1.54
N HIS A 800 10.28 -7.00 1.54
CA HIS A 800 11.20 -6.66 0.45
C HIS A 800 12.68 -6.96 0.80
N THR A 801 12.94 -7.75 1.84
CA THR A 801 14.30 -8.15 2.26
C THR A 801 14.54 -9.63 1.97
N ASN A 802 14.81 -9.95 0.72
CA ASN A 802 14.92 -11.34 0.28
C ASN A 802 16.14 -11.55 -0.62
N LEU A 803 16.83 -12.66 -0.41
CA LEU A 803 17.78 -13.22 -1.38
C LEU A 803 17.19 -14.48 -2.03
N VAL A 804 17.33 -14.59 -3.35
CA VAL A 804 16.84 -15.74 -4.13
C VAL A 804 17.83 -16.15 -5.21
N GLU A 805 17.58 -17.34 -5.77
CA GLU A 805 18.12 -17.76 -7.05
C GLU A 805 16.96 -17.98 -8.04
N ILE A 806 17.25 -17.84 -9.34
CA ILE A 806 16.31 -18.06 -10.44
C ILE A 806 16.94 -19.05 -11.42
N LYS A 807 16.18 -20.08 -11.79
CA LYS A 807 16.55 -21.06 -12.82
C LYS A 807 15.36 -21.41 -13.70
N ARG A 808 15.60 -21.97 -14.89
CA ARG A 808 14.55 -22.55 -15.73
C ARG A 808 13.82 -23.64 -14.94
N ALA A 809 12.48 -23.61 -14.98
CA ALA A 809 11.60 -24.55 -14.29
C ALA A 809 11.76 -25.99 -14.81
#